data_AF-A0A9E6W637-F1
#
_entry.id   AF-A0A9E6W637-F1
#
_cell.length_a   1.000
_cell.length_b   1.000
_cell.length_c   1.000
_cell.angle_alpha   90.00
_cell.angle_beta   90.00
_cell.angle_gamma   90.00
#
_symmetry.space_group_name_H-M   'P 1'
#
loop_
_entity.id
_entity.type
_entity.pdbx_description
1 polymer ?
#
loop_
_entity_poly.entity_id
_entity_poly.type
_entity_poly.pdbx_seq_one_letter_code
_entity_poly.pdbx_strand_id
1 'polypeptide(L)'
;MKRLLRIISCTALGLFGMNNLHAQVQGGLPNNWQNITDLDTGVVGASSFSIGTRAYVIGGDTADYHGVFKRYRKSLRVYDSTANAWSYVGQFPGIARVGAVAFSIGGTAYYGLGMDTTGHFDIGTFGGKLQNYFKRNYLKDFWKWNPGTNTWTQLSDFPGDARAYASSAVYRTGNKAAVIFGMGEWVDPADTNKKTKYYDQYWEFDAGSETWTQKANFPNGGRANAAAIATDGGKVFAGLGDSGVFNQYLNDWWEFNIGSGTWFQRENYPTIASINPGTFTYANVGYVVGGYNGLWNKNFFEYDGSSDSWQQYPDYKDSGRFQGVHWMIGSMGYYGAGFRGNSEELKSASKYFVDTNTIRILTNFPDTICAGDSMAFAYSTGQTFGGANVFRVQMSDSVGLFSWPPTQVSIVGEFPTTAQNGIFKVRLPENTLEGRRYRYRLIADDPFLLGRASDTFVVKGNPTFVYDANVNPLIDTICVGADFYIPAVVNGTALNTNGKFSYQWRKNGVAIPNANSDTLYLNNMQSGDAGNYDVIVTGDCFPDTSLTYRIAVVNIPPPTINFQPSDTISTGDTIFACEFSSISFRVAATGAHVNYEWYFNDQVLQQQPHIIGYGTNRIDIITIKQTDSGWFKVKVYEDCGAFVFADSFLLGVLQIPRITMEPANITPGVLEGTDVFFEVEATGYDLSYQWRAGFTPLSNSSKFLGTDTKRLEIKNISILDVEFYSVIVTGGCAPKDTSNLAILEVDVAPIILRHPRDTAEVCENSSTSLNVLADGANLGYTWKRVGGAPFGGSATGINTRILEFNFIQLTDAGEYYCEVDNGVTPVPAIATSNNGLVIVNPTPGQPSVTKFGSLLQSSAICDEYMWFYNGRYQPAFTTRAINVPDSMEGDWEVRVICKGCVSPRSEPLAYFLSAQNVHFLPLEMYPNPAVESISIKIPTATGSNPAEVKIFDLSGKLVKTINNVTESELAMPIGDLSKGMYVVSITNGSNQYSGKFVKN
;
A
#
# COMPACT_ATOMS: atom_id res chain seq x y z
N MET A 1 6.64 -61.01 1.85
CA MET A 1 6.80 -62.13 2.81
C MET A 1 7.87 -61.71 3.82
N LYS A 2 7.48 -61.23 5.01
CA LYS A 2 7.41 -61.98 6.29
C LYS A 2 8.78 -62.56 6.69
N ARG A 3 9.49 -61.98 7.67
CA ARG A 3 9.47 -62.23 9.15
C ARG A 3 10.80 -62.93 9.52
N LEU A 4 11.47 -62.79 10.67
CA LEU A 4 11.11 -62.63 12.09
C LEU A 4 12.29 -61.94 12.84
N LEU A 5 12.14 -60.96 13.74
CA LEU A 5 11.58 -60.94 15.13
C LEU A 5 12.60 -61.28 16.25
N ARG A 6 12.78 -60.36 17.22
CA ARG A 6 12.53 -60.61 18.66
C ARG A 6 12.45 -59.32 19.49
N ILE A 7 11.37 -59.27 20.29
CA ILE A 7 10.98 -58.32 21.34
C ILE A 7 11.05 -59.08 22.67
N ILE A 8 11.58 -58.46 23.73
CA ILE A 8 11.41 -58.77 25.18
C ILE A 8 11.75 -57.43 25.90
N SER A 9 11.06 -56.84 26.88
CA SER A 9 9.74 -56.92 27.53
C SER A 9 9.70 -55.77 28.58
N CYS A 10 8.51 -55.35 29.02
CA CYS A 10 8.24 -54.21 29.91
C CYS A 10 8.03 -54.62 31.39
N THR A 11 7.91 -53.61 32.29
CA THR A 11 7.49 -53.58 33.74
C THR A 11 8.61 -53.61 34.80
N ALA A 12 8.68 -52.79 35.88
CA ALA A 12 7.75 -51.85 36.53
C ALA A 12 8.46 -50.87 37.52
N LEU A 13 7.82 -49.71 37.72
CA LEU A 13 7.77 -48.76 38.86
C LEU A 13 9.04 -48.18 39.53
N GLY A 14 9.13 -46.86 39.43
CA GLY A 14 9.77 -45.97 40.40
C GLY A 14 9.30 -44.52 40.18
N LEU A 15 8.24 -44.11 40.89
CA LEU A 15 7.78 -42.72 40.99
C LEU A 15 8.91 -41.85 41.57
N PHE A 16 9.40 -40.84 40.85
CA PHE A 16 9.70 -39.50 41.37
C PHE A 16 9.73 -38.53 40.18
N GLY A 17 9.01 -37.42 40.31
CA GLY A 17 8.58 -36.59 39.19
C GLY A 17 9.70 -35.82 38.49
N MET A 18 9.47 -35.55 37.21
CA MET A 18 9.87 -34.32 36.53
C MET A 18 9.00 -34.18 35.27
N ASN A 19 8.13 -33.17 35.31
CA ASN A 19 7.50 -32.62 34.11
C ASN A 19 8.59 -31.99 33.25
N ASN A 20 8.78 -32.49 32.03
CA ASN A 20 9.18 -31.77 30.81
C ASN A 20 9.81 -32.77 29.83
N LEU A 21 8.98 -33.42 29.01
CA LEU A 21 9.45 -34.13 27.83
C LEU A 21 8.37 -34.00 26.76
N HIS A 22 8.37 -32.84 26.10
CA HIS A 22 7.90 -32.64 24.73
C HIS A 22 8.67 -31.46 24.13
N ALA A 23 9.93 -31.72 23.77
CA ALA A 23 10.69 -30.91 22.82
C ALA A 23 11.48 -31.88 21.95
N GLN A 24 10.85 -32.43 20.91
CA GLN A 24 11.59 -33.16 19.88
C GLN A 24 12.06 -32.18 18.79
N VAL A 25 13.38 -31.94 18.82
CA VAL A 25 14.33 -31.81 17.70
C VAL A 25 14.09 -30.71 16.66
N GLN A 26 14.59 -29.51 16.98
CA GLN A 26 15.58 -28.86 16.12
C GLN A 26 16.95 -28.99 16.81
N GLY A 27 17.83 -29.87 16.31
CA GLY A 27 19.27 -29.87 16.65
C GLY A 27 19.71 -30.03 18.11
N GLY A 28 18.82 -30.35 19.07
CA GLY A 28 19.21 -30.64 20.46
C GLY A 28 19.63 -29.44 21.32
N LEU A 29 19.63 -28.22 20.80
CA LEU A 29 19.97 -27.00 21.55
C LEU A 29 18.70 -26.27 22.05
N PRO A 30 18.65 -25.81 23.31
CA PRO A 30 17.50 -25.06 23.83
C PRO A 30 17.27 -23.74 23.08
N ASN A 31 16.02 -23.43 22.74
CA ASN A 31 15.62 -22.05 22.40
C ASN A 31 15.27 -21.33 23.72
N ASN A 32 16.14 -20.43 24.17
CA ASN A 32 16.01 -19.75 25.47
C ASN A 32 14.99 -18.59 25.50
N TRP A 33 14.24 -18.35 24.42
CA TRP A 33 13.11 -17.44 24.48
C TRP A 33 12.02 -18.03 25.41
N GLN A 34 11.55 -17.23 26.37
CA GLN A 34 10.51 -17.62 27.31
C GLN A 34 9.28 -16.74 27.10
N ASN A 35 8.09 -17.36 27.03
CA ASN A 35 6.86 -16.56 26.95
C ASN A 35 6.69 -15.82 28.27
N ILE A 36 6.23 -14.58 28.18
CA ILE A 36 5.67 -13.87 29.33
C ILE A 36 4.15 -13.94 29.25
N THR A 37 3.46 -13.49 30.30
CA THR A 37 2.00 -13.38 30.27
C THR A 37 1.57 -12.48 29.10
N ASP A 38 0.60 -12.95 28.33
CA ASP A 38 0.04 -12.23 27.19
C ASP A 38 -0.60 -10.91 27.63
N LEU A 39 -0.58 -9.92 26.73
CA LEU A 39 -1.37 -8.71 26.90
C LEU A 39 -2.87 -9.06 26.90
N ASP A 40 -3.67 -8.29 27.65
CA ASP A 40 -5.14 -8.39 27.65
C ASP A 40 -5.74 -8.26 26.24
N THR A 41 -5.14 -7.40 25.42
CA THR A 41 -5.59 -7.06 24.06
C THR A 41 -4.40 -6.92 23.12
N GLY A 42 -4.63 -7.20 21.84
CA GLY A 42 -3.65 -6.93 20.80
C GLY A 42 -3.32 -5.45 20.71
N VAL A 43 -2.07 -5.14 20.36
CA VAL A 43 -1.60 -3.76 20.14
C VAL A 43 -0.63 -3.74 18.97
N VAL A 44 -0.84 -2.78 18.07
CA VAL A 44 -0.03 -2.59 16.86
C VAL A 44 0.49 -1.16 16.83
N GLY A 45 1.78 -1.00 16.49
CA GLY A 45 2.41 0.32 16.34
C GLY A 45 2.42 1.15 17.63
N ALA A 46 2.26 0.49 18.78
CA ALA A 46 2.41 1.07 20.10
C ALA A 46 3.89 1.34 20.39
N SER A 47 4.15 2.23 21.33
CA SER A 47 5.50 2.53 21.81
C SER A 47 5.72 1.86 23.15
N SER A 48 6.97 1.51 23.46
CA SER A 48 7.33 0.87 24.72
C SER A 48 8.60 1.43 25.33
N PHE A 49 8.68 1.37 26.65
CA PHE A 49 9.84 1.77 27.44
C PHE A 49 9.86 0.99 28.77
N SER A 50 10.96 1.06 29.51
CA SER A 50 11.08 0.40 30.81
C SER A 50 11.58 1.36 31.89
N ILE A 51 11.11 1.16 33.12
CA ILE A 51 11.55 1.90 34.30
C ILE A 51 11.72 0.90 35.44
N GLY A 52 12.95 0.74 35.93
CA GLY A 52 13.27 -0.25 36.95
C GLY A 52 12.94 -1.68 36.47
N THR A 53 12.12 -2.39 37.23
CA THR A 53 11.67 -3.76 36.95
C THR A 53 10.38 -3.83 36.13
N ARG A 54 9.91 -2.70 35.59
CA ARG A 54 8.64 -2.61 34.87
C ARG A 54 8.84 -2.15 33.44
N ALA A 55 8.02 -2.68 32.54
CA ALA A 55 7.90 -2.19 31.17
C ALA A 55 6.53 -1.59 30.94
N TYR A 56 6.44 -0.65 30.01
CA TYR A 56 5.23 0.08 29.72
C TYR A 56 4.96 0.03 28.23
N VAL A 57 3.68 -0.08 27.87
CA VAL A 57 3.20 -0.03 26.49
C VAL A 57 2.13 1.05 26.41
N ILE A 58 2.30 1.98 25.46
CA ILE A 58 1.45 3.15 25.33
C ILE A 58 1.04 3.39 23.87
N GLY A 59 -0.22 3.77 23.67
CA GLY A 59 -0.76 4.10 22.35
C GLY A 59 -0.98 2.88 21.45
N GLY A 60 -0.78 3.08 20.16
CA GLY A 60 -1.00 2.07 19.11
C GLY A 60 -2.45 2.03 18.62
N ASP A 61 -2.75 1.10 17.73
CA ASP A 61 -4.08 0.88 17.17
C ASP A 61 -4.59 -0.55 17.40
N THR A 62 -5.89 -0.72 17.14
CA THR A 62 -6.52 -2.02 16.91
C THR A 62 -7.40 -2.00 15.67
N ALA A 63 -7.35 -3.09 14.89
CA ALA A 63 -8.22 -3.43 13.79
C ALA A 63 -9.47 -4.16 14.30
N ASP A 64 -10.63 -3.50 14.17
CA ASP A 64 -11.89 -4.23 14.06
C ASP A 64 -11.95 -4.82 12.63
N TYR A 65 -12.19 -6.13 12.53
CA TYR A 65 -12.40 -6.86 11.28
C TYR A 65 -13.39 -6.05 10.40
N HIS A 66 -13.01 -5.76 9.15
CA HIS A 66 -13.70 -4.90 8.15
C HIS A 66 -13.24 -3.46 7.94
N GLY A 67 -12.13 -2.99 8.53
CA GLY A 67 -11.44 -1.80 8.00
C GLY A 67 -12.21 -0.47 8.06
N VAL A 68 -13.33 -0.40 8.78
CA VAL A 68 -14.16 0.81 8.86
C VAL A 68 -13.76 1.74 10.01
N PHE A 69 -13.11 1.24 11.08
CA PHE A 69 -12.66 2.09 12.19
C PHE A 69 -11.34 1.61 12.81
N LYS A 70 -10.20 2.21 12.42
CA LYS A 70 -8.98 2.12 13.23
C LYS A 70 -9.18 2.92 14.52
N ARG A 71 -9.16 2.26 15.68
CA ARG A 71 -9.26 2.94 16.98
C ARG A 71 -7.87 3.12 17.57
N TYR A 72 -7.35 4.35 17.47
CA TYR A 72 -6.11 4.71 18.13
C TYR A 72 -6.32 4.77 19.64
N ARG A 73 -5.33 4.31 20.39
CA ARG A 73 -5.41 4.15 21.83
C ARG A 73 -4.67 5.27 22.56
N LYS A 74 -5.14 5.53 23.78
CA LYS A 74 -4.46 6.34 24.80
C LYS A 74 -3.98 5.49 25.98
N SER A 75 -4.35 4.21 26.03
CA SER A 75 -4.10 3.33 27.17
C SER A 75 -2.60 3.19 27.44
N LEU A 76 -2.21 3.44 28.68
CA LEU A 76 -0.91 3.10 29.24
C LEU A 76 -1.05 1.81 30.06
N ARG A 77 -0.33 0.78 29.66
CA ARG A 77 -0.24 -0.52 30.36
C ARG A 77 1.14 -0.69 30.94
N VAL A 78 1.22 -1.45 32.03
CA VAL A 78 2.49 -1.82 32.67
C VAL A 78 2.60 -3.32 32.81
N TYR A 79 3.77 -3.85 32.48
CA TYR A 79 4.20 -5.21 32.78
C TYR A 79 5.14 -5.19 33.98
N ASP A 80 4.77 -5.93 35.02
CA ASP A 80 5.65 -6.17 36.16
C ASP A 80 6.41 -7.48 35.95
N SER A 81 7.73 -7.39 35.75
CA SER A 81 8.57 -8.55 35.46
C SER A 81 8.72 -9.51 36.63
N THR A 82 8.46 -9.06 37.86
CA THR A 82 8.53 -9.91 39.07
C THR A 82 7.24 -10.71 39.22
N ALA A 83 6.09 -10.08 39.01
CA ALA A 83 4.79 -10.75 39.04
C ALA A 83 4.47 -11.52 37.74
N ASN A 84 5.21 -11.24 36.66
CA ASN A 84 4.88 -11.68 35.30
C ASN A 84 3.41 -11.38 34.95
N ALA A 85 2.98 -10.13 35.13
CA ALA A 85 1.59 -9.74 34.95
C ALA A 85 1.47 -8.34 34.33
N TRP A 86 0.45 -8.16 33.50
CA TRP A 86 0.05 -6.87 32.95
C TRP A 86 -1.02 -6.21 33.80
N SER A 87 -0.96 -4.90 33.96
CA SER A 87 -2.01 -4.09 34.55
C SER A 87 -2.19 -2.75 33.84
N TYR A 88 -3.37 -2.16 34.03
CA TYR A 88 -3.71 -0.86 33.48
C TYR A 88 -3.26 0.26 34.40
N VAL A 89 -2.59 1.28 33.85
CA VAL A 89 -2.08 2.44 34.61
C VAL A 89 -3.00 3.65 34.45
N GLY A 90 -3.49 3.90 33.23
CA GLY A 90 -4.27 5.10 32.92
C GLY A 90 -4.30 5.39 31.43
N GLN A 91 -4.64 6.63 31.09
CA GLN A 91 -4.65 7.12 29.71
C GLN A 91 -3.69 8.29 29.55
N PHE A 92 -3.02 8.33 28.41
CA PHE A 92 -2.32 9.50 27.92
C PHE A 92 -3.31 10.64 27.68
N PRO A 93 -3.10 11.85 28.24
CA PRO A 93 -4.07 12.95 28.12
C PRO A 93 -4.14 13.55 26.70
N GLY A 94 -3.06 13.47 25.93
CA GLY A 94 -3.00 14.01 24.57
C GLY A 94 -3.78 13.18 23.55
N ILE A 95 -3.57 13.46 22.26
CA ILE A 95 -4.27 12.78 21.15
C ILE A 95 -3.84 11.31 21.06
N ALA A 96 -4.80 10.42 20.78
CA ALA A 96 -4.56 9.00 20.55
C ALA A 96 -3.74 8.79 19.27
N ARG A 97 -2.69 7.97 19.31
CA ARG A 97 -1.70 7.94 18.22
C ARG A 97 -1.01 6.59 18.05
N VAL A 98 -0.47 6.38 16.86
CA VAL A 98 0.36 5.23 16.48
C VAL A 98 1.72 5.71 15.95
N GLY A 99 2.74 4.85 16.02
CA GLY A 99 4.08 5.17 15.51
C GLY A 99 4.76 6.32 16.25
N ALA A 100 4.39 6.54 17.52
CA ALA A 100 5.01 7.53 18.38
C ALA A 100 6.38 7.05 18.88
N VAL A 101 7.19 7.98 19.36
CA VAL A 101 8.44 7.67 20.05
C VAL A 101 8.18 7.64 21.55
N ALA A 102 8.70 6.62 22.23
CA ALA A 102 8.72 6.56 23.68
C ALA A 102 10.09 6.06 24.17
N PHE A 103 10.56 6.68 25.25
CA PHE A 103 11.76 6.24 25.95
C PHE A 103 11.73 6.71 27.41
N SER A 104 12.65 6.21 28.23
CA SER A 104 12.79 6.63 29.62
C SER A 104 14.23 7.02 29.94
N ILE A 105 14.40 8.07 30.74
CA ILE A 105 15.68 8.56 31.21
C ILE A 105 15.52 8.91 32.69
N GLY A 106 16.42 8.42 33.55
CA GLY A 106 16.42 8.77 34.97
C GLY A 106 15.13 8.45 35.73
N GLY A 107 14.36 7.45 35.28
CA GLY A 107 13.07 7.08 35.88
C GLY A 107 11.88 7.93 35.44
N THR A 108 12.07 8.87 34.52
CA THR A 108 11.00 9.63 33.85
C THR A 108 10.79 9.07 32.46
N ALA A 109 9.53 8.93 32.03
CA ALA A 109 9.23 8.56 30.65
C ALA A 109 8.96 9.78 29.78
N TYR A 110 9.31 9.69 28.51
CA TYR A 110 9.08 10.70 27.49
C TYR A 110 8.30 10.07 26.35
N TYR A 111 7.29 10.78 25.84
CA TYR A 111 6.38 10.29 24.81
C TYR A 111 5.94 11.43 23.90
N GLY A 112 6.01 11.23 22.60
CA GLY A 112 5.55 12.22 21.64
C GLY A 112 5.74 11.80 20.20
N LEU A 113 5.56 12.75 19.28
CA LEU A 113 5.48 12.47 17.84
C LEU A 113 4.33 11.50 17.53
N GLY A 114 4.38 10.81 16.40
CA GLY A 114 3.37 9.86 15.95
C GLY A 114 2.34 10.49 15.02
N MET A 115 1.32 9.71 14.67
CA MET A 115 0.21 10.18 13.85
C MET A 115 -1.14 9.83 14.45
N ASP A 116 -2.11 10.73 14.24
CA ASP A 116 -3.52 10.52 14.51
C ASP A 116 -4.32 10.37 13.19
N THR A 117 -5.50 9.74 13.29
CA THR A 117 -6.50 9.65 12.20
C THR A 117 -7.85 10.22 12.65
N THR A 118 -7.86 10.96 13.76
CA THR A 118 -9.07 11.56 14.32
C THR A 118 -9.30 12.91 13.67
N GLY A 119 -9.85 12.90 12.44
CA GLY A 119 -10.59 14.04 11.91
C GLY A 119 -10.08 14.67 10.62
N HIS A 120 -10.25 13.99 9.50
CA HIS A 120 -10.75 14.61 8.26
C HIS A 120 -11.04 13.50 7.25
N PHE A 121 -12.25 13.47 6.71
CA PHE A 121 -12.54 12.76 5.47
C PHE A 121 -12.14 13.70 4.34
N ASP A 122 -10.98 13.47 3.72
CA ASP A 122 -10.69 14.09 2.44
C ASP A 122 -11.28 13.20 1.33
N ILE A 123 -12.09 13.80 0.47
CA ILE A 123 -12.59 13.17 -0.74
C ILE A 123 -11.44 13.20 -1.75
N GLY A 124 -10.78 12.06 -1.94
CA GLY A 124 -9.68 11.89 -2.89
C GLY A 124 -9.97 10.80 -3.91
N THR A 125 -9.47 10.96 -5.13
CA THR A 125 -9.63 10.00 -6.22
C THR A 125 -8.51 8.95 -6.21
N PHE A 126 -8.87 7.68 -6.03
CA PHE A 126 -7.97 6.54 -6.25
C PHE A 126 -8.39 5.83 -7.53
N GLY A 127 -7.52 5.83 -8.54
CA GLY A 127 -7.87 5.29 -9.86
C GLY A 127 -9.19 5.85 -10.43
N GLY A 128 -9.52 7.11 -10.11
CA GLY A 128 -10.77 7.75 -10.54
C GLY A 128 -12.01 7.50 -9.67
N LYS A 129 -11.92 6.75 -8.56
CA LYS A 129 -13.05 6.55 -7.62
C LYS A 129 -12.91 7.41 -6.36
N LEU A 130 -13.99 8.11 -5.97
CA LEU A 130 -14.07 8.85 -4.71
C LEU A 130 -13.99 7.86 -3.55
N GLN A 131 -12.92 7.92 -2.77
CA GLN A 131 -12.80 7.19 -1.52
C GLN A 131 -12.60 8.14 -0.36
N ASN A 132 -13.19 7.75 0.76
CA ASN A 132 -13.08 8.43 2.04
C ASN A 132 -11.69 8.15 2.63
N TYR A 133 -10.73 9.06 2.43
CA TYR A 133 -9.42 8.94 3.05
C TYR A 133 -9.40 9.59 4.44
N PHE A 134 -8.91 8.85 5.43
CA PHE A 134 -8.53 9.45 6.72
C PHE A 134 -7.28 10.28 6.50
N LYS A 135 -7.41 11.60 6.57
CA LYS A 135 -6.26 12.50 6.60
C LYS A 135 -5.43 12.17 7.85
N ARG A 136 -4.19 11.73 7.64
CA ARG A 136 -3.23 11.48 8.72
C ARG A 136 -2.69 12.82 9.21
N ASN A 137 -2.86 13.09 10.49
CA ASN A 137 -2.26 14.25 11.14
C ASN A 137 -1.00 13.79 11.87
N TYR A 138 0.16 14.32 11.46
CA TYR A 138 1.44 14.03 12.09
C TYR A 138 1.70 15.02 13.21
N LEU A 139 2.25 14.55 14.32
CA LEU A 139 2.33 15.32 15.56
C LEU A 139 3.76 15.77 15.88
N LYS A 140 3.89 16.90 16.58
CA LYS A 140 5.15 17.44 17.12
C LYS A 140 5.21 17.48 18.64
N ASP A 141 4.06 17.31 19.30
CA ASP A 141 3.97 17.44 20.74
C ASP A 141 4.81 16.37 21.44
N PHE A 142 5.37 16.76 22.58
CA PHE A 142 6.23 15.92 23.39
C PHE A 142 5.86 16.08 24.86
N TRP A 143 5.87 14.98 25.59
CA TRP A 143 5.36 14.91 26.96
C TRP A 143 6.33 14.14 27.84
N LYS A 144 6.41 14.53 29.10
CA LYS A 144 7.03 13.72 30.16
C LYS A 144 5.97 13.15 31.09
N TRP A 145 6.22 11.94 31.59
CA TRP A 145 5.37 11.25 32.55
C TRP A 145 6.17 10.84 33.78
N ASN A 146 5.64 11.19 34.95
CA ASN A 146 6.19 10.79 36.24
C ASN A 146 5.44 9.55 36.76
N PRO A 147 6.10 8.39 36.86
CA PRO A 147 5.48 7.16 37.35
C PRO A 147 5.06 7.21 38.82
N GLY A 148 5.74 8.01 39.66
CA GLY A 148 5.46 8.08 41.09
C GLY A 148 4.15 8.80 41.42
N THR A 149 3.81 9.83 40.64
CA THR A 149 2.57 10.61 40.79
C THR A 149 1.51 10.27 39.74
N ASN A 150 1.85 9.48 38.72
CA ASN A 150 1.05 9.21 37.53
C ASN A 150 0.57 10.50 36.83
N THR A 151 1.45 11.51 36.74
CA THR A 151 1.13 12.81 36.14
C THR A 151 1.89 13.02 34.83
N TRP A 152 1.19 13.54 33.84
CA TRP A 152 1.74 13.95 32.55
C TRP A 152 1.98 15.45 32.51
N THR A 153 3.08 15.87 31.90
CA THR A 153 3.42 17.28 31.68
C THR A 153 3.85 17.45 30.22
N GLN A 154 3.20 18.37 29.51
CA GLN A 154 3.59 18.71 28.15
C GLN A 154 4.90 19.51 28.18
N LEU A 155 5.82 19.15 27.29
CA LEU A 155 7.08 19.85 27.07
C LEU A 155 6.97 20.74 25.83
N SER A 156 8.03 21.50 25.55
CA SER A 156 8.20 22.15 24.26
C SER A 156 8.12 21.13 23.13
N ASP A 157 7.43 21.50 22.05
CA ASP A 157 7.30 20.67 20.86
C ASP A 157 8.67 20.28 20.29
N PHE A 158 8.72 19.10 19.66
CA PHE A 158 9.86 18.65 18.90
C PHE A 158 10.24 19.70 17.83
N PRO A 159 11.49 20.17 17.75
CA PRO A 159 11.81 21.29 16.87
C PRO A 159 11.70 20.96 15.38
N GLY A 160 12.04 19.73 14.99
CA GLY A 160 11.96 19.27 13.61
C GLY A 160 10.51 19.13 13.10
N ASP A 161 10.36 18.71 11.84
CA ASP A 161 9.04 18.51 11.26
C ASP A 161 8.24 17.40 11.96
N ALA A 162 6.91 17.53 11.94
CA ALA A 162 5.97 16.53 12.46
C ALA A 162 6.16 15.17 11.79
N ARG A 163 6.17 14.08 12.58
CA ARG A 163 6.47 12.75 12.03
C ARG A 163 5.95 11.58 12.87
N ALA A 164 5.79 10.43 12.22
CA ALA A 164 5.53 9.13 12.85
C ALA A 164 6.60 8.10 12.44
N TYR A 165 6.64 6.96 13.13
CA TYR A 165 7.54 5.84 12.86
C TYR A 165 9.03 6.23 12.83
N ALA A 166 9.39 7.22 13.63
CA ALA A 166 10.77 7.59 13.92
C ALA A 166 11.38 6.58 14.90
N SER A 167 12.69 6.40 14.81
CA SER A 167 13.43 5.49 15.69
C SER A 167 14.02 6.29 16.85
N SER A 168 14.05 5.69 18.04
CA SER A 168 14.67 6.29 19.21
C SER A 168 15.69 5.38 19.86
N ALA A 169 16.78 5.97 20.35
CA ALA A 169 17.83 5.25 21.04
C ALA A 169 18.28 6.01 22.29
N VAL A 170 18.27 5.35 23.44
CA VAL A 170 18.60 5.96 24.74
C VAL A 170 20.05 5.71 25.09
N TYR A 171 20.78 6.76 25.48
CA TYR A 171 22.10 6.58 26.07
C TYR A 171 21.93 6.08 27.49
N ARG A 172 22.58 4.97 27.83
CA ARG A 172 22.52 4.40 29.18
C ARG A 172 23.14 5.34 30.21
N THR A 173 24.12 6.13 29.80
CA THR A 173 24.79 7.18 30.57
C THR A 173 24.63 8.53 29.87
N GLY A 174 24.52 9.62 30.64
CA GLY A 174 24.51 10.98 30.09
C GLY A 174 23.14 11.60 29.81
N ASN A 175 22.05 11.05 30.35
CA ASN A 175 20.71 11.65 30.38
C ASN A 175 20.16 12.12 29.01
N LYS A 176 20.46 11.38 27.94
CA LYS A 176 20.09 11.77 26.58
C LYS A 176 19.30 10.68 25.83
N ALA A 177 18.65 11.07 24.75
CA ALA A 177 18.12 10.16 23.74
C ALA A 177 18.30 10.72 22.34
N ALA A 178 18.62 9.85 21.38
CA ALA A 178 18.55 10.13 19.96
C ALA A 178 17.15 9.85 19.43
N VAL A 179 16.64 10.76 18.60
CA VAL A 179 15.46 10.58 17.76
C VAL A 179 15.88 10.82 16.32
N ILE A 180 15.74 9.79 15.50
CA ILE A 180 16.25 9.76 14.13
C ILE A 180 15.13 9.29 13.20
N PHE A 181 15.18 9.73 11.95
CA PHE A 181 14.26 9.31 10.91
C PHE A 181 12.82 9.75 11.15
N GLY A 182 11.89 9.14 10.41
CA GLY A 182 10.46 9.28 10.55
C GLY A 182 9.79 9.71 9.26
N MET A 183 8.48 9.54 9.25
CA MET A 183 7.59 9.79 8.14
C MET A 183 6.73 11.01 8.43
N GLY A 184 6.72 11.99 7.53
CA GLY A 184 5.99 13.24 7.71
C GLY A 184 4.74 13.41 6.86
N GLU A 185 4.69 12.78 5.69
CA GLU A 185 3.52 12.83 4.81
C GLU A 185 3.49 11.55 3.99
N TRP A 186 2.38 10.81 4.04
CA TRP A 186 2.21 9.62 3.21
C TRP A 186 1.64 10.03 1.87
N VAL A 187 2.24 9.53 0.81
CA VAL A 187 1.73 9.64 -0.55
C VAL A 187 1.46 8.25 -1.08
N ASP A 188 0.36 8.12 -1.81
CA ASP A 188 -0.01 6.87 -2.46
C ASP A 188 1.06 6.43 -3.47
N PRO A 189 1.55 5.17 -3.42
CA PRO A 189 2.47 4.64 -4.42
C PRO A 189 1.96 4.75 -5.87
N ALA A 190 0.65 4.83 -6.09
CA ALA A 190 0.04 5.02 -7.41
C ALA A 190 0.12 6.48 -7.93
N ASP A 191 0.38 7.46 -7.07
CA ASP A 191 0.58 8.85 -7.46
C ASP A 191 2.05 9.07 -7.86
N THR A 192 2.34 8.92 -9.15
CA THR A 192 3.71 9.09 -9.68
C THR A 192 4.26 10.52 -9.59
N ASN A 193 3.42 11.50 -9.25
CA ASN A 193 3.81 12.92 -9.20
C ASN A 193 4.25 13.38 -7.80
N LYS A 194 4.06 12.56 -6.76
CA LYS A 194 4.41 12.88 -5.38
C LYS A 194 5.16 11.73 -4.72
N LYS A 195 5.97 12.03 -3.70
CA LYS A 195 6.70 11.01 -2.92
C LYS A 195 6.38 11.14 -1.45
N THR A 196 6.26 10.01 -0.77
CA THR A 196 6.13 9.98 0.70
C THR A 196 7.31 10.73 1.31
N LYS A 197 7.02 11.67 2.20
CA LYS A 197 8.05 12.51 2.84
C LYS A 197 8.65 11.76 4.02
N TYR A 198 9.91 11.36 3.86
CA TYR A 198 10.72 10.76 4.89
C TYR A 198 11.85 11.69 5.34
N TYR A 199 12.20 11.63 6.61
CA TYR A 199 13.24 12.47 7.21
C TYR A 199 14.52 11.68 7.46
N ASP A 200 15.65 12.35 7.27
CA ASP A 200 17.02 11.89 7.56
C ASP A 200 17.61 12.58 8.81
N GLN A 201 16.84 13.49 9.42
CA GLN A 201 17.29 14.31 10.54
C GLN A 201 17.56 13.47 11.78
N TYR A 202 18.62 13.84 12.50
CA TYR A 202 18.96 13.32 13.81
C TYR A 202 18.90 14.44 14.84
N TRP A 203 18.02 14.26 15.83
CA TRP A 203 17.86 15.13 16.98
C TRP A 203 18.25 14.41 18.28
N GLU A 204 19.00 15.08 19.14
CA GLU A 204 19.36 14.60 20.48
C GLU A 204 18.55 15.38 21.52
N PHE A 205 17.82 14.68 22.37
CA PHE A 205 17.11 15.23 23.52
C PHE A 205 18.00 15.11 24.77
N ASP A 206 18.14 16.20 25.52
CA ASP A 206 18.79 16.24 26.82
C ASP A 206 17.72 16.34 27.92
N ALA A 207 17.63 15.32 28.78
CA ALA A 207 16.63 15.25 29.84
C ALA A 207 16.95 16.17 31.03
N GLY A 208 18.21 16.61 31.19
CA GLY A 208 18.62 17.50 32.27
C GLY A 208 18.17 18.94 32.02
N SER A 209 18.27 19.41 30.77
CA SER A 209 17.79 20.74 30.35
C SER A 209 16.41 20.73 29.69
N GLU A 210 15.88 19.55 29.34
CA GLU A 210 14.65 19.36 28.57
C GLU A 210 14.68 20.05 27.20
N THR A 211 15.85 20.05 26.57
CA THR A 211 16.11 20.72 25.29
C THR A 211 16.54 19.76 24.19
N TRP A 212 16.29 20.14 22.94
CA TRP A 212 16.68 19.40 21.75
C TRP A 212 17.87 20.05 21.05
N THR A 213 18.77 19.24 20.52
CA THR A 213 19.90 19.68 19.69
C THR A 213 19.92 18.89 18.39
N GLN A 214 19.93 19.56 17.24
CA GLN A 214 20.11 18.90 15.95
C GLN A 214 21.57 18.45 15.79
N LYS A 215 21.76 17.21 15.34
CA LYS A 215 23.06 16.64 14.94
C LYS A 215 23.13 16.57 13.41
N ALA A 216 24.28 16.10 12.88
CA ALA A 216 24.40 15.93 11.43
C ALA A 216 23.36 14.92 10.93
N ASN A 217 22.68 15.27 9.84
CA ASN A 217 21.68 14.41 9.20
C ASN A 217 22.32 13.11 8.72
N PHE A 218 21.50 12.07 8.66
CA PHE A 218 21.90 10.76 8.18
C PHE A 218 22.22 10.80 6.68
N PRO A 219 23.37 10.25 6.23
CA PRO A 219 23.89 10.51 4.89
C PRO A 219 23.17 9.74 3.77
N ASN A 220 22.54 8.61 4.07
CA ASN A 220 21.93 7.72 3.07
C ASN A 220 20.41 7.92 2.93
N GLY A 221 19.95 9.17 3.04
CA GLY A 221 18.56 9.56 2.78
C GLY A 221 17.57 9.25 3.90
N GLY A 222 16.41 9.92 3.82
CA GLY A 222 15.34 9.82 4.81
C GLY A 222 14.60 8.50 4.76
N ARG A 223 14.13 8.04 5.92
CA ARG A 223 13.41 6.76 6.06
C ARG A 223 12.47 6.73 7.25
N ALA A 224 11.72 5.65 7.41
CA ALA A 224 10.96 5.35 8.64
C ALA A 224 10.94 3.85 8.91
N ASN A 225 10.32 3.44 10.03
CA ASN A 225 10.25 2.03 10.44
C ASN A 225 11.64 1.37 10.56
N ALA A 226 12.63 2.18 10.89
CA ALA A 226 14.05 1.82 10.91
C ALA A 226 14.49 1.37 12.31
N ALA A 227 15.71 0.84 12.40
CA ALA A 227 16.34 0.50 13.66
C ALA A 227 17.24 1.65 14.14
N ALA A 228 17.26 1.88 15.45
CA ALA A 228 18.26 2.72 16.09
C ALA A 228 18.63 2.14 17.47
N ILE A 229 19.91 2.18 17.80
CA ILE A 229 20.45 1.77 19.09
C ILE A 229 21.53 2.78 19.52
N ALA A 230 21.71 2.94 20.82
CA ALA A 230 22.77 3.79 21.37
C ALA A 230 23.60 3.00 22.37
N THR A 231 24.89 3.30 22.42
CA THR A 231 25.85 2.69 23.36
C THR A 231 26.50 3.78 24.21
N ASP A 232 27.02 3.41 25.38
CA ASP A 232 27.61 4.35 26.34
C ASP A 232 28.91 5.00 25.85
N GLY A 233 29.54 4.45 24.81
CA GLY A 233 30.74 5.00 24.18
C GLY A 233 30.49 6.25 23.32
N GLY A 234 29.34 6.91 23.46
CA GLY A 234 28.99 8.09 22.65
C GLY A 234 28.74 7.74 21.17
N LYS A 235 28.19 6.56 20.90
CA LYS A 235 27.87 6.11 19.55
C LYS A 235 26.40 5.80 19.41
N VAL A 236 25.81 6.24 18.31
CA VAL A 236 24.46 5.85 17.88
C VAL A 236 24.61 5.03 16.62
N PHE A 237 23.94 3.88 16.56
CA PHE A 237 23.85 3.11 15.33
C PHE A 237 22.44 3.17 14.80
N ALA A 238 22.32 3.34 13.49
CA ALA A 238 21.04 3.48 12.82
C ALA A 238 21.11 2.87 11.42
N GLY A 239 20.01 2.31 10.95
CA GLY A 239 19.95 1.62 9.67
C GLY A 239 18.61 0.94 9.46
N LEU A 240 18.53 0.10 8.42
CA LEU A 240 17.29 -0.57 8.02
C LEU A 240 16.18 0.42 7.63
N GLY A 241 14.95 -0.05 7.47
CA GLY A 241 13.77 0.81 7.26
C GLY A 241 13.34 0.95 5.81
N ASP A 242 12.27 1.74 5.63
CA ASP A 242 11.63 2.05 4.35
C ASP A 242 12.15 3.39 3.81
N SER A 243 12.67 3.40 2.58
CA SER A 243 13.18 4.58 1.88
C SER A 243 12.09 5.40 1.19
N GLY A 244 10.87 4.87 1.12
CA GLY A 244 9.76 5.44 0.37
C GLY A 244 9.70 5.09 -1.10
N VAL A 245 10.61 4.24 -1.56
CA VAL A 245 10.50 3.59 -2.85
C VAL A 245 9.76 2.27 -2.64
N PHE A 246 8.68 2.07 -3.42
CA PHE A 246 7.82 0.90 -3.29
C PHE A 246 8.61 -0.41 -3.36
N ASN A 247 8.39 -1.30 -2.38
CA ASN A 247 9.09 -2.58 -2.21
C ASN A 247 10.63 -2.50 -2.07
N GLN A 248 11.18 -1.33 -1.75
CA GLN A 248 12.62 -1.17 -1.51
C GLN A 248 12.90 -0.94 -0.02
N TYR A 249 13.14 -2.03 0.69
CA TYR A 249 13.67 -1.97 2.06
C TYR A 249 15.19 -1.81 2.03
N LEU A 250 15.75 -1.34 3.14
CA LEU A 250 17.18 -1.15 3.28
C LEU A 250 17.81 -2.12 4.30
N ASN A 251 19.07 -2.54 4.08
CA ASN A 251 19.87 -3.35 5.00
C ASN A 251 21.15 -2.65 5.46
N ASP A 252 21.30 -1.36 5.14
CA ASP A 252 22.46 -0.57 5.53
C ASP A 252 22.50 -0.34 7.04
N TRP A 253 23.71 -0.22 7.56
CA TRP A 253 23.97 0.03 8.97
C TRP A 253 25.05 1.09 9.12
N TRP A 254 24.83 2.07 9.99
CA TRP A 254 25.72 3.21 10.15
C TRP A 254 25.95 3.54 11.61
N GLU A 255 27.12 4.07 11.90
CA GLU A 255 27.52 4.61 13.19
C GLU A 255 27.63 6.13 13.11
N PHE A 256 26.94 6.84 14.00
CA PHE A 256 27.25 8.21 14.32
C PHE A 256 28.21 8.27 15.51
N ASN A 257 29.37 8.86 15.29
CA ASN A 257 30.32 9.17 16.35
C ASN A 257 30.01 10.56 16.92
N ILE A 258 29.60 10.64 18.19
CA ILE A 258 29.22 11.91 18.81
C ILE A 258 30.41 12.84 19.01
N GLY A 259 31.61 12.30 19.22
CA GLY A 259 32.82 13.09 19.42
C GLY A 259 33.23 13.87 18.16
N SER A 260 33.17 13.22 16.99
CA SER A 260 33.46 13.88 15.70
C SER A 260 32.24 14.53 15.05
N GLY A 261 31.02 14.13 15.43
CA GLY A 261 29.79 14.59 14.81
C GLY A 261 29.56 14.01 13.40
N THR A 262 30.15 12.87 13.08
CA THR A 262 30.14 12.29 11.72
C THR A 262 29.56 10.88 11.68
N TRP A 263 28.94 10.54 10.54
CA TRP A 263 28.44 9.21 10.23
C TRP A 263 29.49 8.36 9.49
N PHE A 264 29.57 7.08 9.83
CA PHE A 264 30.41 6.06 9.19
C PHE A 264 29.56 4.85 8.82
N GLN A 265 29.66 4.38 7.58
CA GLN A 265 29.01 3.12 7.21
C GLN A 265 29.72 1.96 7.91
N ARG A 266 28.92 1.02 8.41
CA ARG A 266 29.34 -0.17 9.14
C ARG A 266 28.96 -1.42 8.35
N GLU A 267 29.33 -2.59 8.86
CA GLU A 267 28.92 -3.86 8.27
C GLU A 267 27.39 -3.91 8.19
N ASN A 268 26.86 -4.12 6.98
CA ASN A 268 25.42 -4.13 6.72
C ASN A 268 24.75 -5.26 7.52
N TYR A 269 23.44 -5.10 7.74
CA TYR A 269 22.65 -6.13 8.40
C TYR A 269 22.71 -7.44 7.59
N PRO A 270 22.97 -8.61 8.21
CA PRO A 270 23.36 -9.83 7.50
C PRO A 270 22.28 -10.50 6.65
N THR A 271 21.04 -10.01 6.70
CA THR A 271 19.92 -10.57 5.96
C THR A 271 19.45 -9.60 4.88
N ILE A 272 18.50 -10.09 4.08
CA ILE A 272 17.68 -9.22 3.22
C ILE A 272 17.11 -8.06 4.04
N ALA A 273 17.11 -6.90 3.40
CA ALA A 273 16.63 -5.64 3.92
C ALA A 273 15.27 -5.73 4.61
N SER A 274 15.07 -5.02 5.73
CA SER A 274 13.92 -5.22 6.59
C SER A 274 13.44 -3.94 7.27
N ILE A 275 12.17 -3.93 7.71
CA ILE A 275 11.50 -2.82 8.39
C ILE A 275 10.81 -3.29 9.67
N ASN A 276 10.56 -2.35 10.58
CA ASN A 276 9.96 -2.58 11.91
C ASN A 276 10.62 -3.70 12.75
N PRO A 277 11.97 -3.78 12.81
CA PRO A 277 12.61 -4.68 13.75
C PRO A 277 12.41 -4.17 15.19
N GLY A 278 12.37 -5.09 16.16
CA GLY A 278 12.55 -4.74 17.55
C GLY A 278 14.02 -4.45 17.84
N THR A 279 14.31 -3.44 18.67
CA THR A 279 15.70 -3.07 19.00
C THR A 279 15.94 -2.86 20.48
N PHE A 280 17.05 -3.31 21.03
CA PHE A 280 17.42 -2.97 22.40
C PHE A 280 18.93 -3.02 22.56
N THR A 281 19.45 -2.30 23.56
CA THR A 281 20.89 -2.28 23.86
C THR A 281 21.12 -2.87 25.24
N TYR A 282 22.02 -3.86 25.34
CA TYR A 282 22.56 -4.36 26.61
C TYR A 282 24.11 -4.44 26.53
N ALA A 283 24.84 -4.43 27.65
CA ALA A 283 26.25 -3.98 27.80
C ALA A 283 27.05 -3.50 26.54
N ASN A 284 26.74 -2.31 26.01
CA ASN A 284 27.35 -1.70 24.80
C ASN A 284 27.24 -2.48 23.47
N VAL A 285 26.36 -3.47 23.39
CA VAL A 285 26.00 -4.18 22.16
C VAL A 285 24.53 -3.97 21.81
N GLY A 286 24.26 -3.92 20.51
CA GLY A 286 22.93 -3.78 19.96
C GLY A 286 22.27 -5.10 19.69
N TYR A 287 20.96 -5.16 19.82
CA TYR A 287 20.18 -6.32 19.44
C TYR A 287 19.06 -5.91 18.48
N VAL A 288 18.87 -6.70 17.43
CA VAL A 288 17.86 -6.51 16.39
C VAL A 288 17.07 -7.80 16.24
N VAL A 289 15.75 -7.75 16.40
CA VAL A 289 14.88 -8.94 16.40
C VAL A 289 13.69 -8.77 15.45
N GLY A 290 13.42 -9.80 14.66
CA GLY A 290 12.24 -9.89 13.80
C GLY A 290 12.28 -8.92 12.62
N GLY A 291 11.15 -8.24 12.39
CA GLY A 291 10.95 -7.34 11.26
C GLY A 291 10.22 -7.99 10.09
N TYR A 292 10.04 -7.21 9.03
CA TYR A 292 9.34 -7.62 7.81
C TYR A 292 10.13 -7.24 6.57
N ASN A 293 10.12 -8.11 5.56
CA ASN A 293 10.76 -7.88 4.26
C ASN A 293 9.96 -8.48 3.11
N GLY A 294 8.64 -8.60 3.27
CA GLY A 294 7.79 -9.50 2.47
C GLY A 294 7.56 -10.85 3.16
N LEU A 295 8.44 -11.23 4.08
CA LEU A 295 8.27 -12.36 5.00
C LEU A 295 8.23 -11.89 6.46
N TRP A 296 7.54 -12.66 7.30
CA TRP A 296 7.43 -12.42 8.74
C TRP A 296 8.69 -12.97 9.44
N ASN A 297 9.70 -12.14 9.62
CA ASN A 297 11.01 -12.59 10.09
C ASN A 297 11.01 -12.92 11.59
N LYS A 298 11.84 -13.91 11.94
CA LYS A 298 12.08 -14.35 13.32
C LYS A 298 13.53 -14.17 13.76
N ASN A 299 14.40 -13.77 12.83
CA ASN A 299 15.83 -13.72 13.06
C ASN A 299 16.15 -12.78 14.23
N PHE A 300 17.13 -13.16 15.03
CA PHE A 300 17.59 -12.38 16.17
C PHE A 300 19.10 -12.22 16.06
N PHE A 301 19.57 -10.97 16.01
CA PHE A 301 20.98 -10.67 15.86
C PHE A 301 21.48 -9.74 16.95
N GLU A 302 22.72 -9.96 17.35
CA GLU A 302 23.54 -9.00 18.08
C GLU A 302 24.46 -8.27 17.11
N TYR A 303 24.69 -7.00 17.37
CA TYR A 303 25.68 -6.17 16.71
C TYR A 303 26.66 -5.60 17.72
N ASP A 304 27.94 -5.88 17.49
CA ASP A 304 29.04 -5.37 18.29
C ASP A 304 29.81 -4.29 17.52
N GLY A 305 29.53 -3.04 17.85
CA GLY A 305 30.15 -1.87 17.21
C GLY A 305 31.63 -1.64 17.55
N SER A 306 32.24 -2.45 18.43
CA SER A 306 33.69 -2.42 18.64
C SER A 306 34.43 -3.27 17.60
N SER A 307 33.84 -4.40 17.22
CA SER A 307 34.36 -5.32 16.21
C SER A 307 33.76 -5.12 14.81
N ASP A 308 32.78 -4.22 14.67
CA ASP A 308 32.00 -3.99 13.45
C ASP A 308 31.43 -5.31 12.89
N SER A 309 30.75 -6.07 13.76
CA SER A 309 30.34 -7.42 13.41
C SER A 309 28.98 -7.82 13.96
N TRP A 310 28.32 -8.70 13.21
CA TRP A 310 27.02 -9.27 13.55
C TRP A 310 27.13 -10.72 14.01
N GLN A 311 26.25 -11.13 14.92
CA GLN A 311 26.16 -12.50 15.41
C GLN A 311 24.70 -12.93 15.48
N GLN A 312 24.34 -14.04 14.81
CA GLN A 312 22.97 -14.59 14.87
C GLN A 312 22.75 -15.36 16.17
N TYR A 313 21.70 -15.02 16.90
CA TYR A 313 21.21 -15.68 18.09
C TYR A 313 20.06 -16.65 17.75
N PRO A 314 19.59 -17.48 18.70
CA PRO A 314 18.40 -18.28 18.49
C PRO A 314 17.22 -17.41 18.05
N ASP A 315 16.62 -17.79 16.92
CA ASP A 315 15.47 -17.10 16.38
C ASP A 315 14.37 -16.94 17.43
N TYR A 316 13.70 -15.79 17.37
CA TYR A 316 12.54 -15.49 18.18
C TYR A 316 11.55 -16.65 18.11
N LYS A 317 11.17 -17.23 19.25
CA LYS A 317 10.44 -18.50 19.28
C LYS A 317 9.07 -18.47 18.59
N ASP A 318 8.34 -17.39 18.78
CA ASP A 318 6.94 -17.27 18.35
C ASP A 318 6.88 -16.82 16.88
N SER A 319 5.71 -16.61 16.31
CA SER A 319 5.60 -16.18 14.92
C SER A 319 6.28 -14.83 14.69
N GLY A 320 6.83 -14.66 13.48
CA GLY A 320 7.25 -13.35 12.99
C GLY A 320 6.09 -12.35 13.02
N ARG A 321 6.43 -11.07 13.14
CA ARG A 321 5.48 -9.99 13.43
C ARG A 321 5.97 -8.65 12.92
N PHE A 322 5.04 -7.72 12.74
CA PHE A 322 5.30 -6.35 12.31
C PHE A 322 4.81 -5.36 13.36
N GLN A 323 5.50 -4.22 13.50
CA GLN A 323 5.18 -3.15 14.46
C GLN A 323 5.00 -3.66 15.89
N GLY A 324 5.85 -4.62 16.28
CA GLY A 324 5.94 -5.11 17.64
C GLY A 324 6.60 -4.10 18.58
N VAL A 325 6.37 -4.30 19.87
CA VAL A 325 7.00 -3.53 20.95
C VAL A 325 8.22 -4.28 21.48
N HIS A 326 9.18 -3.52 22.00
CA HIS A 326 10.43 -4.04 22.54
C HIS A 326 10.91 -3.21 23.73
N TRP A 327 11.59 -3.86 24.68
CA TRP A 327 12.16 -3.18 25.83
C TRP A 327 13.25 -4.03 26.49
N MET A 328 13.97 -3.40 27.41
CA MET A 328 15.05 -4.02 28.17
C MET A 328 14.76 -3.87 29.68
N ILE A 329 14.77 -4.96 30.44
CA ILE A 329 14.74 -4.93 31.92
C ILE A 329 15.93 -5.73 32.44
N GLY A 330 16.89 -5.04 33.08
CA GLY A 330 18.15 -5.67 33.49
C GLY A 330 18.88 -6.26 32.28
N SER A 331 19.16 -7.57 32.32
CA SER A 331 19.74 -8.36 31.23
C SER A 331 18.71 -9.19 30.43
N MET A 332 17.41 -8.89 30.58
CA MET A 332 16.35 -9.52 29.80
C MET A 332 15.85 -8.57 28.69
N GLY A 333 16.03 -8.98 27.44
CA GLY A 333 15.45 -8.32 26.27
C GLY A 333 14.07 -8.89 25.99
N TYR A 334 13.12 -8.04 25.61
CA TYR A 334 11.73 -8.45 25.37
C TYR A 334 11.28 -8.00 23.98
N TYR A 335 10.49 -8.84 23.33
CA TYR A 335 9.88 -8.56 22.04
C TYR A 335 8.50 -9.21 21.95
N GLY A 336 7.53 -8.50 21.39
CA GLY A 336 6.15 -8.99 21.33
C GLY A 336 5.14 -8.03 20.73
N ALA A 337 3.87 -8.40 20.87
CA ALA A 337 2.71 -7.76 20.26
C ALA A 337 2.86 -7.53 18.75
N GLY A 338 2.28 -6.48 18.18
CA GLY A 338 2.29 -6.23 16.74
C GLY A 338 1.19 -7.02 16.02
N PHE A 339 1.35 -7.22 14.72
CA PHE A 339 0.42 -8.04 13.94
C PHE A 339 1.11 -9.02 13.00
N ARG A 340 0.34 -10.01 12.54
CA ARG A 340 0.70 -10.95 11.48
C ARG A 340 -0.43 -11.17 10.47
N GLY A 341 -0.08 -11.62 9.28
CA GLY A 341 -1.04 -11.92 8.22
C GLY A 341 -1.87 -10.70 7.79
N ASN A 342 -3.16 -10.93 7.51
CA ASN A 342 -4.05 -9.92 6.94
C ASN A 342 -4.78 -9.03 7.98
N SER A 343 -4.67 -9.32 9.29
CA SER A 343 -5.27 -8.51 10.38
C SER A 343 -5.06 -9.09 11.80
N GLU A 344 -4.23 -10.11 12.00
CA GLU A 344 -4.14 -10.76 13.32
C GLU A 344 -3.26 -9.97 14.27
N GLU A 345 -3.87 -9.29 15.23
CA GLU A 345 -3.16 -8.63 16.33
C GLU A 345 -2.64 -9.64 17.34
N LEU A 346 -1.37 -9.50 17.69
CA LEU A 346 -0.70 -10.38 18.62
C LEU A 346 -0.72 -9.79 20.02
N LYS A 347 -1.03 -10.66 20.98
CA LYS A 347 -0.96 -10.39 22.43
C LYS A 347 0.32 -10.94 23.05
N SER A 348 0.95 -11.87 22.34
CA SER A 348 2.08 -12.63 22.83
C SER A 348 3.35 -11.79 22.86
N ALA A 349 4.14 -12.00 23.91
CA ALA A 349 5.47 -11.46 24.04
C ALA A 349 6.38 -12.51 24.66
N SER A 350 7.66 -12.44 24.31
CA SER A 350 8.68 -13.31 24.89
C SER A 350 9.86 -12.50 25.39
N LYS A 351 10.54 -13.05 26.39
CA LYS A 351 11.79 -12.54 26.93
C LYS A 351 12.94 -13.46 26.56
N TYR A 352 14.12 -12.86 26.37
CA TYR A 352 15.37 -13.55 26.15
C TYR A 352 16.42 -13.01 27.12
N PHE A 353 17.14 -13.90 27.80
CA PHE A 353 18.29 -13.51 28.59
C PHE A 353 19.45 -13.20 27.66
N VAL A 354 19.78 -11.92 27.51
CA VAL A 354 20.97 -11.49 26.78
C VAL A 354 22.16 -11.59 27.72
N ASP A 355 22.95 -12.65 27.54
CA ASP A 355 24.22 -12.76 28.23
C ASP A 355 25.20 -11.79 27.58
N THR A 356 25.82 -10.95 28.41
CA THR A 356 27.01 -10.21 28.01
C THR A 356 28.16 -10.69 28.87
N ASN A 357 29.17 -11.27 28.21
CA ASN A 357 30.56 -11.37 28.68
C ASN A 357 30.99 -12.59 29.53
N THR A 358 30.29 -13.71 29.53
CA THR A 358 30.74 -14.91 30.27
C THR A 358 31.74 -15.75 29.46
N ILE A 359 31.34 -16.26 28.29
CA ILE A 359 32.19 -17.14 27.47
C ILE A 359 33.04 -16.35 26.45
N ARG A 360 34.36 -16.44 26.62
CA ARG A 360 35.37 -15.77 25.81
C ARG A 360 36.38 -16.76 25.27
N ILE A 361 36.77 -16.57 24.01
CA ILE A 361 38.00 -17.13 23.46
C ILE A 361 39.12 -16.13 23.77
N LEU A 362 40.18 -16.61 24.42
CA LEU A 362 41.26 -15.76 24.97
C LEU A 362 42.52 -15.71 24.09
N THR A 363 42.55 -16.46 22.99
CA THR A 363 43.74 -16.62 22.14
C THR A 363 43.56 -15.84 20.85
N ASN A 364 44.61 -15.10 20.45
CA ASN A 364 44.69 -14.54 19.11
C ASN A 364 44.90 -15.68 18.11
N PHE A 365 44.04 -15.75 17.11
CA PHE A 365 44.15 -16.75 16.07
C PHE A 365 45.35 -16.45 15.17
N PRO A 366 46.01 -17.46 14.57
CA PRO A 366 46.92 -17.23 13.46
C PRO A 366 46.17 -16.46 12.36
N ASP A 367 46.81 -15.46 11.75
CA ASP A 367 46.18 -14.70 10.66
C ASP A 367 45.77 -15.60 9.50
N THR A 368 46.37 -16.78 9.36
CA THR A 368 46.13 -17.74 8.28
C THR A 368 46.28 -19.18 8.75
N ILE A 369 45.35 -20.05 8.32
CA ILE A 369 45.29 -21.48 8.64
C ILE A 369 44.92 -22.27 7.37
N CYS A 370 45.46 -23.49 7.18
CA CYS A 370 45.08 -24.35 6.07
C CYS A 370 43.85 -25.20 6.40
N ALA A 371 43.00 -25.48 5.41
CA ALA A 371 41.94 -26.46 5.56
C ALA A 371 42.54 -27.84 5.95
N GLY A 372 42.01 -28.45 7.01
CA GLY A 372 42.55 -29.69 7.58
C GLY A 372 43.56 -29.49 8.73
N ASP A 373 44.02 -28.27 9.00
CA ASP A 373 44.88 -27.98 10.15
C ASP A 373 44.14 -28.16 11.47
N SER A 374 44.91 -28.50 12.51
CA SER A 374 44.44 -28.48 13.89
C SER A 374 44.89 -27.21 14.58
N MET A 375 44.02 -26.66 15.41
CA MET A 375 44.27 -25.45 16.17
C MET A 375 43.86 -25.62 17.63
N ALA A 376 44.52 -24.88 18.50
CA ALA A 376 44.22 -24.84 19.92
C ALA A 376 43.95 -23.40 20.35
N PHE A 377 42.89 -23.17 21.11
CA PHE A 377 42.62 -21.86 21.70
C PHE A 377 42.14 -22.02 23.14
N ALA A 378 42.59 -21.10 23.99
CA ALA A 378 42.18 -20.99 25.38
C ALA A 378 40.80 -20.33 25.46
N TYR A 379 39.98 -20.80 26.40
CA TYR A 379 38.67 -20.22 26.69
C TYR A 379 38.51 -19.93 28.20
N SER A 380 37.62 -18.99 28.50
CA SER A 380 37.17 -18.66 29.85
C SER A 380 35.66 -18.42 29.82
N THR A 381 34.93 -18.92 30.81
CA THR A 381 33.46 -18.84 30.85
C THR A 381 32.91 -18.00 32.01
N GLY A 382 33.67 -17.79 33.07
CA GLY A 382 33.25 -16.97 34.22
C GLY A 382 31.96 -17.43 34.93
N GLN A 383 31.45 -18.63 34.64
CA GLN A 383 30.18 -19.18 35.15
C GLN A 383 30.32 -20.67 35.49
N THR A 384 29.42 -21.21 36.31
CA THR A 384 29.34 -22.64 36.61
C THR A 384 28.37 -23.35 35.68
N PHE A 385 28.71 -24.57 35.26
CA PHE A 385 27.94 -25.37 34.32
C PHE A 385 27.45 -26.67 34.96
N GLY A 386 26.29 -27.16 34.51
CA GLY A 386 25.72 -28.43 34.97
C GLY A 386 26.56 -29.63 34.54
N GLY A 387 26.46 -30.73 35.27
CA GLY A 387 27.31 -31.92 35.08
C GLY A 387 27.20 -32.59 33.70
N ALA A 388 26.16 -32.27 32.93
CA ALA A 388 25.92 -32.76 31.57
C ALA A 388 26.28 -31.74 30.47
N ASN A 389 26.89 -30.61 30.82
CA ASN A 389 27.20 -29.56 29.86
C ASN A 389 28.20 -30.01 28.78
N VAL A 390 27.91 -29.64 27.54
CA VAL A 390 28.79 -29.81 26.38
C VAL A 390 29.04 -28.45 25.76
N PHE A 391 30.32 -28.09 25.57
CA PHE A 391 30.68 -26.94 24.75
C PHE A 391 30.80 -27.36 23.29
N ARG A 392 30.08 -26.69 22.39
CA ARG A 392 30.26 -26.82 20.95
C ARG A 392 31.04 -25.64 20.40
N VAL A 393 32.07 -25.92 19.62
CA VAL A 393 32.80 -24.91 18.87
C VAL A 393 32.16 -24.80 17.49
N GLN A 394 31.49 -23.68 17.23
CA GLN A 394 30.92 -23.40 15.93
C GLN A 394 31.86 -22.48 15.14
N MET A 395 32.12 -22.84 13.88
CA MET A 395 32.78 -22.02 12.87
C MET A 395 31.75 -21.23 12.07
N SER A 396 32.06 -19.98 11.73
CA SER A 396 31.28 -19.18 10.79
C SER A 396 31.52 -19.63 9.34
N ASP A 397 30.81 -19.01 8.41
CA ASP A 397 31.18 -19.04 6.98
C ASP A 397 32.34 -18.07 6.66
N SER A 398 32.67 -17.96 5.37
CA SER A 398 33.78 -17.14 4.86
C SER A 398 33.54 -15.63 4.96
N VAL A 399 32.30 -15.19 5.22
CA VAL A 399 31.95 -13.77 5.48
C VAL A 399 31.83 -13.46 6.97
N GLY A 400 31.97 -14.48 7.83
CA GLY A 400 31.97 -14.34 9.27
C GLY A 400 30.61 -14.58 9.92
N LEU A 401 29.59 -15.01 9.18
CA LEU A 401 28.25 -15.24 9.72
C LEU A 401 28.11 -16.66 10.28
N PHE A 402 27.45 -16.76 11.44
CA PHE A 402 27.09 -18.04 12.02
C PHE A 402 25.65 -18.38 11.67
N SER A 403 25.42 -19.59 11.17
CA SER A 403 24.06 -20.09 10.96
C SER A 403 23.38 -20.47 12.27
N TRP A 404 22.06 -20.28 12.30
CA TRP A 404 21.19 -20.85 13.34
C TRP A 404 20.00 -21.59 12.71
N PRO A 405 19.68 -22.82 13.18
CA PRO A 405 20.47 -23.64 14.12
C PRO A 405 21.83 -24.04 13.51
N PRO A 406 22.85 -24.34 14.33
CA PRO A 406 24.14 -24.81 13.84
C PRO A 406 23.99 -26.06 12.97
N THR A 407 24.69 -26.10 11.83
CA THR A 407 24.75 -27.29 10.97
C THR A 407 25.85 -28.24 11.46
N GLN A 408 25.76 -29.53 11.11
CA GLN A 408 26.83 -30.50 11.44
C GLN A 408 28.21 -30.06 10.92
N VAL A 409 28.27 -29.41 9.75
CA VAL A 409 29.52 -28.94 9.16
C VAL A 409 30.07 -27.71 9.89
N SER A 410 29.20 -26.88 10.48
CA SER A 410 29.62 -25.71 11.24
C SER A 410 30.17 -26.05 12.63
N ILE A 411 29.86 -27.22 13.18
CA ILE A 411 30.40 -27.66 14.48
C ILE A 411 31.73 -28.40 14.25
N VAL A 412 32.83 -27.77 14.66
CA VAL A 412 34.19 -28.31 14.48
C VAL A 412 34.75 -29.01 15.73
N GLY A 413 33.96 -29.05 16.81
CA GLY A 413 34.31 -29.78 18.03
C GLY A 413 33.22 -29.73 19.08
N GLU A 414 33.12 -30.82 19.86
CA GLU A 414 32.21 -30.95 21.01
C GLU A 414 33.02 -31.43 22.22
N PHE A 415 32.85 -30.75 23.35
CA PHE A 415 33.67 -30.95 24.55
C PHE A 415 32.79 -31.07 25.78
N PRO A 416 32.49 -32.29 26.27
CA PRO A 416 31.76 -32.49 27.52
C PRO A 416 32.65 -32.07 28.70
N THR A 417 32.39 -30.89 29.26
CA THR A 417 33.15 -30.35 30.39
C THR A 417 32.34 -29.26 31.11
N THR A 418 32.60 -29.14 32.41
CA THR A 418 32.10 -28.06 33.27
C THR A 418 33.19 -27.07 33.67
N ALA A 419 34.41 -27.27 33.17
CA ALA A 419 35.55 -26.43 33.51
C ALA A 419 35.33 -24.99 33.06
N GLN A 420 35.64 -24.04 33.94
CA GLN A 420 35.45 -22.62 33.66
C GLN A 420 36.53 -22.06 32.72
N ASN A 421 37.66 -22.73 32.62
CA ASN A 421 38.78 -22.36 31.78
C ASN A 421 39.42 -23.63 31.22
N GLY A 422 40.02 -23.52 30.04
CA GLY A 422 40.76 -24.62 29.44
C GLY A 422 41.23 -24.30 28.04
N ILE A 423 41.65 -25.34 27.32
CA ILE A 423 42.07 -25.24 25.92
C ILE A 423 41.21 -26.22 25.12
N PHE A 424 40.54 -25.71 24.09
CA PHE A 424 39.90 -26.55 23.08
C PHE A 424 40.86 -26.76 21.91
N LYS A 425 40.90 -27.99 21.40
CA LYS A 425 41.64 -28.36 20.20
C LYS A 425 40.66 -28.80 19.14
N VAL A 426 40.55 -28.06 18.05
CA VAL A 426 39.64 -28.35 16.94
C VAL A 426 40.43 -28.55 15.66
N ARG A 427 39.88 -29.31 14.73
CA ARG A 427 40.45 -29.51 13.40
C ARG A 427 39.50 -28.90 12.37
N LEU A 428 40.02 -28.03 11.51
CA LEU A 428 39.23 -27.51 10.40
C LEU A 428 38.88 -28.66 9.45
N PRO A 429 37.65 -28.73 8.93
CA PRO A 429 37.32 -29.67 7.86
C PRO A 429 38.28 -29.49 6.67
N GLU A 430 38.78 -30.59 6.10
CA GLU A 430 39.72 -30.57 4.96
C GLU A 430 39.14 -29.92 3.70
N ASN A 431 37.81 -29.90 3.60
CA ASN A 431 37.04 -29.28 2.51
C ASN A 431 36.54 -27.86 2.86
N THR A 432 37.08 -27.23 3.92
CA THR A 432 36.74 -25.84 4.24
C THR A 432 37.14 -24.94 3.08
N LEU A 433 36.19 -24.15 2.57
CA LEU A 433 36.44 -23.25 1.45
C LEU A 433 37.39 -22.11 1.86
N GLU A 434 38.19 -21.66 0.90
CA GLU A 434 39.04 -20.48 1.09
C GLU A 434 38.20 -19.24 1.47
N GLY A 435 38.67 -18.44 2.41
CA GLY A 435 37.94 -17.25 2.88
C GLY A 435 38.70 -16.46 3.94
N ARG A 436 38.34 -15.19 4.14
CA ARG A 436 39.14 -14.23 4.93
C ARG A 436 38.51 -13.75 6.24
N ARG A 437 37.23 -14.06 6.48
CA ARG A 437 36.48 -13.54 7.65
C ARG A 437 35.96 -14.65 8.55
N TYR A 438 36.56 -15.85 8.52
CA TYR A 438 36.12 -16.94 9.40
C TYR A 438 36.30 -16.58 10.87
N ARG A 439 35.37 -17.02 11.72
CA ARG A 439 35.35 -16.81 13.16
C ARG A 439 34.89 -18.07 13.88
N TYR A 440 35.24 -18.20 15.15
CA TYR A 440 34.70 -19.22 16.04
C TYR A 440 33.82 -18.60 17.12
N ARG A 441 32.83 -19.35 17.57
CA ARG A 441 32.11 -19.07 18.82
C ARG A 441 31.87 -20.35 19.60
N LEU A 442 31.65 -20.19 20.89
CA LEU A 442 31.35 -21.28 21.81
C LEU A 442 29.86 -21.29 22.15
N ILE A 443 29.25 -22.47 22.14
CA ILE A 443 27.87 -22.71 22.56
C ILE A 443 27.93 -23.66 23.75
N ALA A 444 27.37 -23.28 24.89
CA ALA A 444 27.19 -24.16 26.04
C ALA A 444 25.73 -24.64 26.12
N ASP A 445 25.51 -25.81 26.71
CA ASP A 445 24.19 -26.45 26.79
C ASP A 445 23.49 -26.21 28.12
N ASP A 446 24.23 -26.20 29.23
CA ASP A 446 23.66 -26.18 30.58
C ASP A 446 24.49 -25.33 31.57
N PRO A 447 24.08 -24.09 31.87
CA PRO A 447 22.99 -23.38 31.22
C PRO A 447 23.31 -23.07 29.76
N PHE A 448 22.28 -22.96 28.91
CA PHE A 448 22.50 -22.57 27.52
C PHE A 448 23.05 -21.14 27.46
N LEU A 449 24.26 -21.00 26.94
CA LEU A 449 24.96 -19.72 26.76
C LEU A 449 25.61 -19.67 25.38
N LEU A 450 25.56 -18.49 24.77
CA LEU A 450 26.19 -18.23 23.47
C LEU A 450 27.36 -17.26 23.69
N GLY A 451 28.58 -17.72 23.42
CA GLY A 451 29.80 -16.93 23.56
C GLY A 451 29.98 -15.90 22.45
N ARG A 452 30.80 -14.88 22.73
CA ARG A 452 31.21 -13.89 21.71
C ARG A 452 32.04 -14.58 20.64
N ALA A 453 31.85 -14.16 19.39
CA ALA A 453 32.71 -14.56 18.30
C ALA A 453 34.18 -14.16 18.57
N SER A 454 35.10 -14.97 18.08
CA SER A 454 36.51 -14.60 17.98
C SER A 454 36.75 -13.45 17.01
N ASP A 455 37.99 -12.96 17.00
CA ASP A 455 38.53 -12.23 15.85
C ASP A 455 38.51 -13.09 14.58
N THR A 456 38.60 -12.43 13.43
CA THR A 456 38.61 -13.08 12.12
C THR A 456 39.95 -13.74 11.81
N PHE A 457 39.93 -14.87 11.12
CA PHE A 457 41.12 -15.51 10.55
C PHE A 457 40.89 -15.92 9.08
N VAL A 458 41.99 -16.10 8.35
CA VAL A 458 41.97 -16.55 6.94
C VAL A 458 42.11 -18.06 6.86
N VAL A 459 41.25 -18.70 6.07
CA VAL A 459 41.40 -20.11 5.68
C VAL A 459 41.93 -20.17 4.26
N LYS A 460 43.03 -20.91 4.06
CA LYS A 460 43.61 -21.25 2.76
C LYS A 460 43.18 -22.64 2.31
N GLY A 461 42.91 -22.80 1.03
CA GLY A 461 42.50 -24.07 0.42
C GLY A 461 43.70 -24.93 0.04
N ASN A 462 43.58 -26.25 0.24
CA ASN A 462 44.56 -27.20 -0.27
C ASN A 462 44.55 -27.20 -1.81
N PRO A 463 45.71 -27.31 -2.49
CA PRO A 463 45.75 -27.63 -3.91
C PRO A 463 44.95 -28.92 -4.15
N THR A 464 44.09 -28.93 -5.15
CA THR A 464 43.26 -30.09 -5.51
C THR A 464 43.23 -30.26 -7.02
N PHE A 465 43.53 -31.46 -7.50
CA PHE A 465 43.44 -31.76 -8.92
C PHE A 465 41.99 -31.81 -9.40
N VAL A 466 41.72 -31.15 -10.52
CA VAL A 466 40.46 -31.24 -11.23
C VAL A 466 40.63 -32.25 -12.36
N TYR A 467 40.08 -33.45 -12.19
CA TYR A 467 40.09 -34.46 -13.24
C TYR A 467 39.02 -34.14 -14.29
N ASP A 468 39.45 -33.97 -15.54
CA ASP A 468 38.57 -33.92 -16.70
C ASP A 468 38.84 -35.14 -17.59
N ALA A 469 37.88 -36.06 -17.62
CA ALA A 469 37.97 -37.29 -18.40
C ALA A 469 38.06 -37.04 -19.92
N ASN A 470 37.61 -35.88 -20.39
CA ASN A 470 37.60 -35.55 -21.83
C ASN A 470 38.96 -35.05 -22.32
N VAL A 471 39.81 -34.56 -21.41
CA VAL A 471 41.13 -34.01 -21.73
C VAL A 471 42.24 -35.00 -21.40
N ASN A 472 41.97 -35.96 -20.53
CA ASN A 472 43.00 -36.76 -19.86
C ASN A 472 42.52 -38.20 -19.58
N PRO A 473 42.47 -39.07 -20.60
CA PRO A 473 42.11 -40.48 -20.44
C PRO A 473 43.13 -41.20 -19.53
N LEU A 474 42.65 -42.05 -18.62
CA LEU A 474 43.55 -42.81 -17.73
C LEU A 474 44.37 -43.89 -18.48
N ILE A 475 44.04 -44.16 -19.74
CA ILE A 475 44.74 -45.07 -20.65
C ILE A 475 44.76 -44.46 -22.06
N ASP A 476 45.94 -44.15 -22.58
CA ASP A 476 46.12 -43.63 -23.95
C ASP A 476 46.98 -44.55 -24.79
N THR A 477 46.54 -44.82 -26.02
CA THR A 477 47.29 -45.57 -27.04
C THR A 477 47.69 -44.60 -28.15
N ILE A 478 48.98 -44.42 -28.37
CA ILE A 478 49.54 -43.36 -29.23
C ILE A 478 50.29 -43.99 -30.41
N CYS A 479 50.28 -43.36 -31.58
CA CYS A 479 51.03 -43.84 -32.73
C CYS A 479 52.54 -43.57 -32.60
N VAL A 480 53.38 -44.46 -33.16
CA VAL A 480 54.81 -44.16 -33.31
C VAL A 480 54.99 -42.87 -34.11
N GLY A 481 55.76 -41.92 -33.56
CA GLY A 481 56.06 -40.63 -34.19
C GLY A 481 55.07 -39.50 -33.92
N ALA A 482 54.01 -39.74 -33.16
CA ALA A 482 53.07 -38.69 -32.74
C ALA A 482 53.61 -37.89 -31.53
N ASP A 483 53.21 -36.62 -31.42
CA ASP A 483 53.43 -35.80 -30.22
C ASP A 483 52.23 -35.92 -29.26
N PHE A 484 52.47 -35.84 -27.95
CA PHE A 484 51.46 -35.97 -26.91
C PHE A 484 51.76 -35.06 -25.71
N TYR A 485 50.75 -34.69 -24.92
CA TYR A 485 50.95 -33.90 -23.70
C TYR A 485 49.90 -34.23 -22.64
N ILE A 486 50.27 -34.05 -21.37
CA ILE A 486 49.40 -34.28 -20.20
C ILE A 486 49.28 -32.96 -19.42
N PRO A 487 48.12 -32.28 -19.44
CA PRO A 487 47.91 -31.09 -18.61
C PRO A 487 47.55 -31.44 -17.16
N ALA A 488 47.90 -30.56 -16.23
CA ALA A 488 47.54 -30.60 -14.82
C ALA A 488 46.70 -29.36 -14.46
N VAL A 489 45.42 -29.56 -14.15
CA VAL A 489 44.52 -28.48 -13.71
C VAL A 489 44.32 -28.57 -12.20
N VAL A 490 44.58 -27.48 -11.49
CA VAL A 490 44.62 -27.44 -10.02
C VAL A 490 43.86 -26.22 -9.49
N ASN A 491 43.02 -26.44 -8.47
CA ASN A 491 42.38 -25.41 -7.65
C ASN A 491 43.06 -25.31 -6.28
N GLY A 492 42.94 -24.17 -5.57
CA GLY A 492 43.44 -24.01 -4.19
C GLY A 492 44.33 -22.78 -4.02
N THR A 493 44.93 -22.62 -2.83
CA THR A 493 45.81 -21.47 -2.56
C THR A 493 47.24 -21.75 -3.02
N ALA A 494 47.72 -20.95 -3.98
CA ALA A 494 49.06 -21.04 -4.55
C ALA A 494 50.18 -20.54 -3.60
N LEU A 495 51.42 -20.97 -3.84
CA LEU A 495 52.60 -20.71 -3.00
C LEU A 495 52.98 -19.22 -2.84
N ASN A 496 52.46 -18.34 -3.69
CA ASN A 496 52.78 -16.92 -3.68
C ASN A 496 51.65 -16.08 -4.28
N THR A 497 51.75 -14.76 -4.10
CA THR A 497 50.78 -13.77 -4.60
C THR A 497 50.65 -13.72 -6.12
N ASN A 498 51.51 -14.43 -6.87
CA ASN A 498 51.42 -14.53 -8.33
C ASN A 498 50.61 -15.77 -8.79
N GLY A 499 49.99 -16.51 -7.88
CA GLY A 499 49.09 -17.62 -8.22
C GLY A 499 49.81 -18.88 -8.70
N LYS A 500 51.11 -19.05 -8.41
CA LYS A 500 51.90 -20.21 -8.90
C LYS A 500 51.94 -21.38 -7.92
N PHE A 501 51.66 -22.58 -8.44
CA PHE A 501 51.92 -23.87 -7.79
C PHE A 501 53.29 -24.43 -8.25
N SER A 502 53.84 -25.37 -7.49
CA SER A 502 55.01 -26.17 -7.90
C SER A 502 54.57 -27.56 -8.35
N TYR A 503 55.10 -28.04 -9.47
CA TYR A 503 54.77 -29.34 -10.05
C TYR A 503 56.02 -30.24 -10.11
N GLN A 504 55.82 -31.54 -9.95
CA GLN A 504 56.84 -32.56 -10.23
C GLN A 504 56.19 -33.77 -10.91
N TRP A 505 56.42 -33.92 -12.21
CA TRP A 505 55.98 -35.10 -12.95
C TRP A 505 56.89 -36.30 -12.67
N ARG A 506 56.30 -37.49 -12.68
CA ARG A 506 57.02 -38.76 -12.47
C ARG A 506 56.61 -39.78 -13.52
N LYS A 507 57.56 -40.60 -13.97
CA LYS A 507 57.33 -41.80 -14.78
C LYS A 507 57.63 -43.03 -13.91
N ASN A 508 56.66 -43.93 -13.80
CA ASN A 508 56.73 -45.14 -12.97
C ASN A 508 57.17 -44.84 -11.52
N GLY A 509 56.68 -43.73 -10.95
CA GLY A 509 57.02 -43.28 -9.59
C GLY A 509 58.37 -42.54 -9.46
N VAL A 510 59.15 -42.42 -10.53
CA VAL A 510 60.45 -41.73 -10.55
C VAL A 510 60.31 -40.34 -11.16
N ALA A 511 60.82 -39.31 -10.49
CA ALA A 511 60.79 -37.93 -10.98
C ALA A 511 61.41 -37.79 -12.37
N ILE A 512 60.69 -37.16 -13.29
CA ILE A 512 61.19 -36.80 -14.61
C ILE A 512 61.98 -35.49 -14.45
N PRO A 513 63.28 -35.45 -14.80
CA PRO A 513 64.09 -34.25 -14.67
C PRO A 513 63.49 -33.08 -15.45
N ASN A 514 63.43 -31.90 -14.81
CA ASN A 514 62.94 -30.64 -15.38
C ASN A 514 61.45 -30.62 -15.79
N ALA A 515 60.69 -31.67 -15.51
CA ALA A 515 59.25 -31.68 -15.74
C ALA A 515 58.52 -31.06 -14.53
N ASN A 516 58.57 -29.73 -14.46
CA ASN A 516 58.08 -28.91 -13.35
C ASN A 516 57.01 -27.87 -13.76
N SER A 517 56.48 -27.99 -14.98
CA SER A 517 55.34 -27.20 -15.45
C SER A 517 54.02 -27.89 -15.11
N ASP A 518 52.94 -27.11 -15.21
CA ASP A 518 51.55 -27.56 -15.25
C ASP A 518 51.21 -28.48 -16.44
N THR A 519 52.11 -28.68 -17.40
CA THR A 519 51.91 -29.61 -18.53
C THR A 519 53.18 -30.42 -18.79
N LEU A 520 53.04 -31.74 -18.96
CA LEU A 520 54.11 -32.61 -19.44
C LEU A 520 53.99 -32.80 -20.95
N TYR A 521 55.01 -32.41 -21.70
CA TYR A 521 55.07 -32.63 -23.16
C TYR A 521 55.94 -33.86 -23.49
N LEU A 522 55.43 -34.74 -24.34
CA LEU A 522 56.06 -35.99 -24.81
C LEU A 522 56.04 -36.00 -26.35
N ASN A 523 57.16 -35.62 -26.99
CA ASN A 523 57.24 -35.47 -28.45
C ASN A 523 57.83 -36.72 -29.12
N ASN A 524 57.42 -36.98 -30.36
CA ASN A 524 57.91 -38.06 -31.22
C ASN A 524 57.89 -39.43 -30.51
N MET A 525 56.71 -39.83 -30.05
CA MET A 525 56.50 -41.01 -29.21
C MET A 525 57.09 -42.28 -29.82
N GLN A 526 57.91 -42.96 -29.02
CA GLN A 526 58.51 -44.26 -29.35
C GLN A 526 57.97 -45.33 -28.40
N SER A 527 58.18 -46.60 -28.74
CA SER A 527 57.75 -47.73 -27.90
C SER A 527 58.33 -47.70 -26.47
N GLY A 528 59.50 -47.06 -26.26
CA GLY A 528 60.12 -46.88 -24.95
C GLY A 528 59.46 -45.80 -24.06
N ASP A 529 58.61 -44.95 -24.62
CA ASP A 529 57.92 -43.88 -23.90
C ASP A 529 56.69 -44.37 -23.14
N ALA A 530 56.24 -45.60 -23.43
CA ALA A 530 55.19 -46.28 -22.68
C ALA A 530 55.50 -46.36 -21.17
N GLY A 531 54.47 -46.21 -20.34
CA GLY A 531 54.61 -46.23 -18.89
C GLY A 531 53.48 -45.52 -18.14
N ASN A 532 53.60 -45.47 -16.81
CA ASN A 532 52.66 -44.80 -15.93
C ASN A 532 53.19 -43.41 -15.55
N TYR A 533 52.39 -42.36 -15.71
CA TYR A 533 52.76 -40.98 -15.39
C TYR A 533 51.83 -40.40 -14.31
N ASP A 534 52.37 -39.62 -13.39
CA ASP A 534 51.60 -38.84 -12.41
C ASP A 534 52.33 -37.53 -12.07
N VAL A 535 51.65 -36.61 -11.39
CA VAL A 535 52.21 -35.33 -10.95
C VAL A 535 51.85 -35.05 -9.50
N ILE A 536 52.84 -34.57 -8.75
CA ILE A 536 52.62 -33.99 -7.42
C ILE A 536 52.52 -32.48 -7.59
N VAL A 537 51.47 -31.87 -7.04
CA VAL A 537 51.33 -30.41 -6.96
C VAL A 537 51.48 -29.93 -5.52
N THR A 538 52.25 -28.88 -5.33
CA THR A 538 52.44 -28.23 -4.03
C THR A 538 51.94 -26.78 -4.08
N GLY A 539 51.00 -26.47 -3.20
CA GLY A 539 50.49 -25.13 -2.93
C GLY A 539 51.00 -24.61 -1.60
N ASP A 540 50.38 -23.55 -1.08
CA ASP A 540 50.75 -22.97 0.22
C ASP A 540 50.37 -23.87 1.42
N CYS A 541 49.43 -24.78 1.19
CA CYS A 541 48.96 -25.79 2.14
C CYS A 541 49.42 -27.20 1.72
N PHE A 542 48.70 -28.24 2.15
CA PHE A 542 49.11 -29.63 1.94
C PHE A 542 49.13 -30.03 0.45
N PRO A 543 50.19 -30.69 -0.06
CA PRO A 543 50.27 -31.08 -1.47
C PRO A 543 49.24 -32.15 -1.84
N ASP A 544 48.92 -32.21 -3.13
CA ASP A 544 48.04 -33.23 -3.71
C ASP A 544 48.78 -34.02 -4.81
N THR A 545 48.34 -35.23 -5.09
CA THR A 545 48.91 -36.10 -6.15
C THR A 545 47.82 -36.50 -7.14
N SER A 546 48.11 -36.37 -8.43
CA SER A 546 47.14 -36.70 -9.47
C SER A 546 46.82 -38.20 -9.51
N LEU A 547 45.75 -38.56 -10.22
CA LEU A 547 45.56 -39.92 -10.70
C LEU A 547 46.71 -40.32 -11.66
N THR A 548 46.87 -41.63 -11.88
CA THR A 548 47.91 -42.19 -12.76
C THR A 548 47.43 -42.31 -14.21
N TYR A 549 48.18 -41.74 -15.15
CA TYR A 549 48.01 -41.85 -16.60
C TYR A 549 48.81 -43.03 -17.17
N ARG A 550 48.18 -43.92 -17.95
CA ARG A 550 48.85 -45.10 -18.54
C ARG A 550 49.01 -44.93 -20.05
N ILE A 551 50.25 -44.94 -20.56
CA ILE A 551 50.54 -44.70 -21.99
C ILE A 551 51.04 -45.97 -22.70
N ALA A 552 50.49 -46.28 -23.88
CA ALA A 552 50.88 -47.34 -24.81
C ALA A 552 51.21 -46.77 -26.22
N VAL A 553 52.02 -47.46 -27.05
CA VAL A 553 52.43 -46.96 -28.39
C VAL A 553 52.30 -48.03 -29.52
N VAL A 554 51.67 -47.74 -30.68
CA VAL A 554 51.28 -48.68 -31.80
C VAL A 554 51.43 -48.11 -33.25
N ASN A 555 51.10 -48.88 -34.33
CA ASN A 555 51.25 -48.48 -35.77
C ASN A 555 50.16 -49.10 -36.73
N ILE A 556 49.24 -48.34 -37.38
CA ILE A 556 48.08 -48.80 -38.23
C ILE A 556 47.76 -47.83 -39.45
N PRO A 557 47.33 -48.27 -40.67
CA PRO A 557 47.00 -47.41 -41.86
C PRO A 557 45.52 -46.92 -41.98
N PRO A 558 45.14 -45.91 -42.82
CA PRO A 558 43.78 -45.29 -42.85
C PRO A 558 42.58 -46.12 -43.40
N PRO A 559 41.31 -45.80 -43.04
CA PRO A 559 40.08 -46.48 -43.52
C PRO A 559 39.60 -46.07 -44.95
N THR A 560 38.63 -46.81 -45.53
CA THR A 560 38.01 -46.57 -46.86
C THR A 560 36.47 -46.38 -46.81
N ILE A 561 35.90 -45.33 -47.42
CA ILE A 561 34.44 -45.01 -47.42
C ILE A 561 33.69 -45.68 -48.59
N ASN A 562 32.49 -46.23 -48.34
CA ASN A 562 31.67 -46.94 -49.34
C ASN A 562 30.18 -46.54 -49.42
N PHE A 563 29.68 -45.64 -48.56
CA PHE A 563 28.32 -45.04 -48.63
C PHE A 563 28.36 -43.61 -48.07
N GLN A 564 27.81 -42.63 -48.79
CA GLN A 564 27.89 -41.22 -48.41
C GLN A 564 26.63 -40.76 -47.63
N PRO A 565 26.75 -39.74 -46.76
CA PRO A 565 25.63 -39.21 -45.96
C PRO A 565 24.39 -38.72 -46.73
N SER A 566 24.51 -38.39 -48.02
CA SER A 566 23.51 -37.66 -48.80
C SER A 566 23.03 -38.39 -50.07
N ASP A 567 23.15 -39.71 -50.17
CA ASP A 567 22.98 -40.49 -51.42
C ASP A 567 21.62 -40.38 -52.16
N THR A 568 20.65 -39.59 -51.67
CA THR A 568 19.40 -39.23 -52.37
C THR A 568 19.37 -37.81 -52.96
N ILE A 569 20.43 -37.01 -52.82
CA ILE A 569 20.51 -35.60 -53.24
C ILE A 569 21.94 -35.33 -53.77
N SER A 570 22.08 -34.49 -54.80
CA SER A 570 23.37 -34.15 -55.41
C SER A 570 24.32 -33.46 -54.41
N THR A 571 25.62 -33.75 -54.51
CA THR A 571 26.67 -33.12 -53.67
C THR A 571 26.58 -31.58 -53.76
N GLY A 572 26.45 -30.90 -52.61
CA GLY A 572 26.34 -29.44 -52.52
C GLY A 572 24.92 -28.87 -52.38
N ASP A 573 23.89 -29.72 -52.41
CA ASP A 573 22.49 -29.29 -52.25
C ASP A 573 22.09 -29.05 -50.79
N THR A 574 21.04 -28.24 -50.59
CA THR A 574 20.46 -27.91 -49.28
C THR A 574 19.31 -28.85 -48.92
N ILE A 575 19.34 -29.41 -47.72
CA ILE A 575 18.28 -30.24 -47.15
C ILE A 575 17.45 -29.37 -46.19
N PHE A 576 16.15 -29.20 -46.43
CA PHE A 576 15.28 -28.42 -45.54
C PHE A 576 14.53 -29.30 -44.54
N ALA A 577 14.53 -28.91 -43.26
CA ALA A 577 13.75 -29.55 -42.22
C ALA A 577 13.14 -28.51 -41.26
N CYS A 578 12.01 -28.85 -40.64
CA CYS A 578 11.34 -27.96 -39.69
C CYS A 578 12.06 -27.94 -38.34
N GLU A 579 12.09 -26.77 -37.69
CA GLU A 579 12.45 -26.66 -36.27
C GLU A 579 11.59 -27.62 -35.43
N PHE A 580 12.20 -28.26 -34.42
CA PHE A 580 11.65 -29.31 -33.56
C PHE A 580 11.35 -30.67 -34.20
N SER A 581 11.48 -30.80 -35.52
CA SER A 581 11.42 -32.12 -36.17
C SER A 581 12.71 -32.93 -35.96
N SER A 582 12.76 -34.15 -36.52
CA SER A 582 13.95 -35.00 -36.45
C SER A 582 14.41 -35.48 -37.84
N ILE A 583 15.72 -35.59 -38.05
CA ILE A 583 16.34 -36.08 -39.30
C ILE A 583 17.58 -36.93 -39.02
N SER A 584 17.93 -37.86 -39.91
CA SER A 584 19.08 -38.77 -39.76
C SER A 584 19.99 -38.80 -40.99
N PHE A 585 21.31 -38.85 -40.77
CA PHE A 585 22.33 -38.96 -41.81
C PHE A 585 23.27 -40.15 -41.54
N ARG A 586 23.69 -40.89 -42.57
CA ARG A 586 24.46 -42.13 -42.40
C ARG A 586 25.62 -42.25 -43.39
N VAL A 587 26.80 -42.63 -42.91
CA VAL A 587 27.99 -43.00 -43.68
C VAL A 587 28.29 -44.50 -43.51
N ALA A 588 28.99 -45.14 -44.46
CA ALA A 588 29.58 -46.46 -44.25
C ALA A 588 31.03 -46.52 -44.76
N ALA A 589 31.88 -47.30 -44.08
CA ALA A 589 33.31 -47.43 -44.36
C ALA A 589 33.87 -48.80 -43.90
N THR A 590 35.07 -49.16 -44.38
CA THR A 590 35.81 -50.40 -44.06
C THR A 590 37.25 -50.08 -43.60
N GLY A 591 37.77 -50.84 -42.63
CA GLY A 591 39.07 -50.61 -41.96
C GLY A 591 39.31 -51.63 -40.84
N ALA A 592 40.42 -51.54 -40.10
CA ALA A 592 40.73 -52.50 -39.04
C ALA A 592 39.87 -52.24 -37.79
N HIS A 593 39.85 -51.00 -37.32
CA HIS A 593 39.03 -50.45 -36.25
C HIS A 593 38.49 -49.07 -36.68
N VAL A 594 37.33 -49.07 -37.33
CA VAL A 594 36.74 -47.88 -37.93
C VAL A 594 36.00 -47.03 -36.89
N ASN A 595 36.47 -45.80 -36.71
CA ASN A 595 35.85 -44.77 -35.89
C ASN A 595 35.34 -43.60 -36.74
N TYR A 596 34.42 -42.82 -36.20
CA TYR A 596 33.75 -41.72 -36.90
C TYR A 596 33.80 -40.46 -36.05
N GLU A 597 34.05 -39.32 -36.70
CA GLU A 597 34.05 -38.00 -36.09
C GLU A 597 33.30 -37.03 -37.01
N TRP A 598 32.10 -36.63 -36.59
CA TRP A 598 31.28 -35.68 -37.34
C TRP A 598 31.74 -34.24 -37.10
N TYR A 599 31.53 -33.38 -38.10
CA TYR A 599 31.87 -31.96 -38.10
C TYR A 599 30.63 -31.15 -38.47
N PHE A 600 30.49 -29.97 -37.85
CA PHE A 600 29.53 -28.93 -38.18
C PHE A 600 30.26 -27.61 -38.40
N ASN A 601 30.10 -27.01 -39.58
CA ASN A 601 30.80 -25.79 -40.02
C ASN A 601 32.32 -25.88 -39.77
N ASP A 602 32.94 -26.97 -40.23
CA ASP A 602 34.37 -27.30 -40.09
C ASP A 602 34.89 -27.44 -38.64
N GLN A 603 34.00 -27.45 -37.64
CA GLN A 603 34.34 -27.76 -36.24
C GLN A 603 33.87 -29.16 -35.87
N VAL A 604 34.63 -29.87 -35.04
CA VAL A 604 34.23 -31.21 -34.55
C VAL A 604 32.90 -31.07 -33.81
N LEU A 605 31.93 -31.88 -34.20
CA LEU A 605 30.60 -31.91 -33.63
C LEU A 605 30.69 -32.48 -32.21
N GLN A 606 30.66 -31.57 -31.23
CA GLN A 606 30.65 -31.92 -29.82
C GLN A 606 29.30 -32.50 -29.39
N GLN A 607 29.27 -33.17 -28.24
CA GLN A 607 28.04 -33.71 -27.68
C GLN A 607 26.97 -32.63 -27.54
N GLN A 608 25.85 -32.81 -28.23
CA GLN A 608 24.67 -31.98 -28.06
C GLN A 608 23.49 -32.86 -27.64
N PRO A 609 22.67 -32.45 -26.66
CA PRO A 609 21.56 -33.27 -26.18
C PRO A 609 20.57 -33.70 -27.26
N HIS A 610 20.44 -32.90 -28.32
CA HIS A 610 19.50 -33.11 -29.43
C HIS A 610 20.14 -33.73 -30.69
N ILE A 611 21.44 -34.04 -30.67
CA ILE A 611 22.14 -34.74 -31.75
C ILE A 611 22.83 -35.98 -31.17
N ILE A 612 22.35 -37.15 -31.55
CA ILE A 612 22.87 -38.43 -31.08
C ILE A 612 23.65 -39.14 -32.18
N GLY A 613 24.59 -40.00 -31.77
CA GLY A 613 25.38 -40.80 -32.72
C GLY A 613 26.56 -40.07 -33.39
N TYR A 614 26.97 -38.90 -32.90
CA TYR A 614 28.08 -38.08 -33.45
C TYR A 614 29.47 -38.75 -33.45
N GLY A 615 29.64 -39.87 -32.73
CA GLY A 615 30.83 -40.73 -32.79
C GLY A 615 30.62 -42.02 -33.59
N THR A 616 29.50 -42.14 -34.31
CA THR A 616 29.10 -43.36 -35.01
C THR A 616 28.93 -43.12 -36.49
N ASN A 617 28.64 -44.19 -37.23
CA ASN A 617 28.37 -44.11 -38.66
C ASN A 617 27.01 -43.47 -39.01
N ARG A 618 26.22 -43.04 -38.02
CA ARG A 618 24.93 -42.39 -38.19
C ARG A 618 24.75 -41.29 -37.16
N ILE A 619 24.31 -40.11 -37.59
CA ILE A 619 23.80 -39.08 -36.69
C ILE A 619 22.29 -38.98 -36.81
N ASP A 620 21.62 -38.81 -35.67
CA ASP A 620 20.20 -38.46 -35.60
C ASP A 620 20.08 -37.11 -34.87
N ILE A 621 19.53 -36.11 -35.55
CA ILE A 621 19.12 -34.86 -34.94
C ILE A 621 17.67 -35.07 -34.49
N ILE A 622 17.46 -35.30 -33.20
CA ILE A 622 16.16 -35.69 -32.65
C ILE A 622 15.21 -34.50 -32.41
N THR A 623 15.75 -33.30 -32.32
CA THR A 623 14.99 -32.05 -32.18
C THR A 623 15.78 -30.91 -32.82
N ILE A 624 15.49 -30.62 -34.09
CA ILE A 624 16.22 -29.64 -34.88
C ILE A 624 16.02 -28.23 -34.31
N LYS A 625 17.10 -27.46 -34.18
CA LYS A 625 17.11 -26.07 -33.76
C LYS A 625 17.52 -25.16 -34.92
N GLN A 626 17.13 -23.88 -34.85
CA GLN A 626 17.57 -22.88 -35.84
C GLN A 626 19.09 -22.78 -35.98
N THR A 627 19.83 -23.03 -34.89
CA THR A 627 21.31 -23.04 -34.87
C THR A 627 21.94 -24.25 -35.53
N ASP A 628 21.16 -25.29 -35.85
CA ASP A 628 21.66 -26.49 -36.54
C ASP A 628 21.75 -26.28 -38.06
N SER A 629 21.36 -25.09 -38.55
CA SER A 629 21.53 -24.69 -39.93
C SER A 629 23.02 -24.53 -40.25
N GLY A 630 23.55 -25.34 -41.16
CA GLY A 630 24.98 -25.33 -41.49
C GLY A 630 25.48 -26.58 -42.19
N TRP A 631 26.78 -26.58 -42.48
CA TRP A 631 27.46 -27.63 -43.22
C TRP A 631 27.85 -28.78 -42.31
N PHE A 632 27.49 -30.00 -42.70
CA PHE A 632 27.89 -31.23 -42.03
C PHE A 632 28.90 -32.01 -42.89
N LYS A 633 29.87 -32.63 -42.22
CA LYS A 633 30.92 -33.48 -42.80
C LYS A 633 31.31 -34.56 -41.80
N VAL A 634 31.82 -35.71 -42.24
CA VAL A 634 32.32 -36.76 -41.32
C VAL A 634 33.72 -37.22 -41.71
N LYS A 635 34.59 -37.34 -40.71
CA LYS A 635 35.92 -37.97 -40.78
C LYS A 635 35.80 -39.41 -40.30
N VAL A 636 36.41 -40.31 -41.04
CA VAL A 636 36.49 -41.73 -40.71
C VAL A 636 37.94 -42.07 -40.43
N TYR A 637 38.25 -42.65 -39.27
CA TYR A 637 39.63 -42.82 -38.80
C TYR A 637 39.85 -44.15 -38.05
N GLU A 638 41.11 -44.58 -37.94
CA GLU A 638 41.55 -45.74 -37.14
C GLU A 638 42.04 -45.30 -35.74
N ASP A 639 42.05 -46.23 -34.78
CA ASP A 639 42.43 -45.99 -33.36
C ASP A 639 43.78 -45.28 -33.15
N CYS A 640 44.69 -45.36 -34.13
CA CYS A 640 46.03 -44.78 -34.03
C CYS A 640 46.18 -43.43 -34.78
N GLY A 641 45.10 -42.90 -35.38
CA GLY A 641 45.03 -41.55 -35.96
C GLY A 641 45.02 -41.43 -37.50
N ALA A 642 45.10 -42.54 -38.24
CA ALA A 642 45.04 -42.53 -39.71
C ALA A 642 43.58 -42.32 -40.21
N PHE A 643 43.30 -41.43 -41.20
CA PHE A 643 41.92 -41.01 -41.54
C PHE A 643 41.61 -40.64 -43.01
N VAL A 644 40.32 -40.54 -43.35
CA VAL A 644 39.74 -40.02 -44.62
C VAL A 644 38.45 -39.22 -44.35
N PHE A 645 38.04 -38.29 -45.23
CA PHE A 645 36.78 -37.52 -45.10
C PHE A 645 35.70 -37.96 -46.11
N ALA A 646 34.44 -37.93 -45.68
CA ALA A 646 33.25 -38.09 -46.52
C ALA A 646 32.80 -36.76 -47.18
N ASP A 647 31.80 -36.85 -48.07
CA ASP A 647 31.19 -35.70 -48.74
C ASP A 647 30.43 -34.80 -47.74
N SER A 648 30.29 -33.51 -48.08
CA SER A 648 29.64 -32.49 -47.23
C SER A 648 28.26 -32.10 -47.76
N PHE A 649 27.33 -31.76 -46.85
CA PHE A 649 25.96 -31.31 -47.17
C PHE A 649 25.49 -30.15 -46.26
N LEU A 650 24.53 -29.33 -46.72
CA LEU A 650 23.99 -28.19 -45.99
C LEU A 650 22.59 -28.51 -45.44
N LEU A 651 22.39 -28.38 -44.13
CA LEU A 651 21.07 -28.41 -43.49
C LEU A 651 20.50 -26.99 -43.39
N GLY A 652 19.31 -26.76 -43.94
CA GLY A 652 18.52 -25.54 -43.76
C GLY A 652 17.34 -25.78 -42.83
N VAL A 653 17.08 -24.86 -41.90
CA VAL A 653 16.04 -25.03 -40.86
C VAL A 653 14.88 -24.05 -41.05
N LEU A 654 13.69 -24.57 -41.31
CA LEU A 654 12.46 -23.81 -41.47
C LEU A 654 11.84 -23.50 -40.09
N GLN A 655 11.43 -22.25 -39.88
CA GLN A 655 10.89 -21.77 -38.60
C GLN A 655 9.42 -22.18 -38.41
N ILE A 656 9.07 -22.62 -37.18
CA ILE A 656 7.67 -22.75 -36.77
C ILE A 656 7.00 -21.37 -36.63
N PRO A 657 5.66 -21.28 -36.71
CA PRO A 657 4.91 -20.08 -36.36
C PRO A 657 5.21 -19.61 -34.94
N ARG A 658 5.44 -18.30 -34.78
CA ARG A 658 5.62 -17.62 -33.49
C ARG A 658 4.96 -16.25 -33.51
N ILE A 659 4.09 -15.97 -32.56
CA ILE A 659 3.50 -14.66 -32.36
C ILE A 659 4.52 -13.74 -31.68
N THR A 660 4.81 -12.60 -32.30
CA THR A 660 5.79 -11.60 -31.83
C THR A 660 5.14 -10.33 -31.31
N MET A 661 3.87 -10.07 -31.66
CA MET A 661 3.07 -9.01 -31.08
C MET A 661 1.68 -9.56 -30.81
N GLU A 662 1.30 -9.58 -29.54
CA GLU A 662 0.00 -10.04 -29.09
C GLU A 662 -1.10 -9.00 -29.38
N PRO A 663 -2.35 -9.43 -29.63
CA PRO A 663 -3.48 -8.52 -29.73
C PRO A 663 -3.71 -7.76 -28.42
N ALA A 664 -3.86 -6.45 -28.54
CA ALA A 664 -4.14 -5.58 -27.41
C ALA A 664 -5.61 -5.69 -26.97
N ASN A 665 -5.85 -5.57 -25.66
CA ASN A 665 -7.19 -5.41 -25.13
C ASN A 665 -7.82 -4.09 -25.61
N ILE A 666 -9.12 -4.12 -25.87
CA ILE A 666 -9.95 -2.94 -26.07
C ILE A 666 -10.77 -2.78 -24.79
N THR A 667 -10.28 -1.93 -23.89
CA THR A 667 -10.81 -1.70 -22.54
C THR A 667 -10.94 -0.21 -22.27
N PRO A 668 -11.83 0.19 -21.34
CA PRO A 668 -13.09 0.88 -21.61
C PRO A 668 -12.91 2.20 -22.36
N GLY A 669 -13.91 2.63 -23.14
CA GLY A 669 -13.76 3.81 -24.01
C GLY A 669 -14.52 3.77 -25.32
N VAL A 670 -15.04 2.59 -25.71
CA VAL A 670 -15.57 2.34 -27.06
C VAL A 670 -17.07 2.12 -27.01
N LEU A 671 -17.81 2.97 -27.72
CA LEU A 671 -19.27 2.97 -27.72
C LEU A 671 -19.85 1.86 -28.58
N GLU A 672 -20.95 1.28 -28.11
CA GLU A 672 -21.84 0.45 -28.92
C GLU A 672 -22.16 1.13 -30.26
N GLY A 673 -22.08 0.36 -31.34
CA GLY A 673 -22.30 0.80 -32.72
C GLY A 673 -21.03 1.20 -33.48
N THR A 674 -19.87 1.24 -32.84
CA THR A 674 -18.60 1.56 -33.49
C THR A 674 -17.90 0.33 -34.09
N ASP A 675 -16.92 0.56 -34.96
CA ASP A 675 -16.07 -0.50 -35.52
C ASP A 675 -14.74 -0.56 -34.75
N VAL A 676 -14.24 -1.77 -34.46
CA VAL A 676 -12.96 -1.99 -33.79
C VAL A 676 -12.12 -3.04 -34.49
N PHE A 677 -10.83 -3.14 -34.13
CA PHE A 677 -9.98 -4.20 -34.66
C PHE A 677 -8.98 -4.73 -33.64
N PHE A 678 -8.65 -6.01 -33.77
CA PHE A 678 -7.50 -6.67 -33.15
C PHE A 678 -6.44 -6.94 -34.22
N GLU A 679 -5.16 -6.83 -33.85
CA GLU A 679 -4.04 -7.09 -34.75
C GLU A 679 -2.96 -7.91 -34.04
N VAL A 680 -2.29 -8.78 -34.79
CA VAL A 680 -1.19 -9.62 -34.33
C VAL A 680 0.00 -9.45 -35.29
N GLU A 681 1.23 -9.63 -34.81
CA GLU A 681 2.39 -9.88 -35.70
C GLU A 681 2.95 -11.26 -35.39
N ALA A 682 3.33 -12.01 -36.42
CA ALA A 682 3.90 -13.34 -36.29
C ALA A 682 5.02 -13.59 -37.31
N THR A 683 5.97 -14.45 -36.94
CA THR A 683 7.06 -14.94 -37.80
C THR A 683 6.95 -16.46 -37.97
N GLY A 684 7.56 -16.99 -39.03
CA GLY A 684 7.55 -18.42 -39.33
C GLY A 684 7.42 -18.71 -40.83
N TYR A 685 7.65 -19.96 -41.21
CA TYR A 685 7.54 -20.39 -42.60
C TYR A 685 6.07 -20.62 -42.99
N ASP A 686 5.63 -19.99 -44.08
CA ASP A 686 4.32 -20.20 -44.74
C ASP A 686 3.09 -20.01 -43.82
N LEU A 687 2.96 -18.82 -43.20
CA LEU A 687 1.96 -18.53 -42.17
C LEU A 687 0.52 -18.41 -42.68
N SER A 688 -0.43 -18.84 -41.84
CA SER A 688 -1.88 -18.69 -42.01
C SER A 688 -2.54 -18.39 -40.66
N TYR A 689 -3.69 -17.69 -40.66
CA TYR A 689 -4.34 -17.19 -39.45
C TYR A 689 -5.77 -17.71 -39.33
N GLN A 690 -6.26 -17.88 -38.10
CA GLN A 690 -7.67 -18.19 -37.81
C GLN A 690 -8.07 -17.53 -36.50
N TRP A 691 -8.83 -16.44 -36.58
CA TRP A 691 -9.42 -15.77 -35.44
C TRP A 691 -10.58 -16.58 -34.84
N ARG A 692 -10.78 -16.43 -33.54
CA ARG A 692 -11.83 -17.08 -32.75
C ARG A 692 -12.35 -16.14 -31.65
N ALA A 693 -13.65 -16.24 -31.37
CA ALA A 693 -14.30 -15.62 -30.22
C ALA A 693 -14.64 -16.72 -29.22
N GLY A 694 -14.16 -16.57 -27.97
CA GLY A 694 -14.08 -17.64 -27.00
C GLY A 694 -13.30 -18.82 -27.59
N PHE A 695 -13.96 -19.98 -27.71
CA PHE A 695 -13.39 -21.19 -28.32
C PHE A 695 -13.84 -21.42 -29.77
N THR A 696 -14.68 -20.54 -30.34
CA THR A 696 -15.34 -20.75 -31.64
C THR A 696 -14.58 -20.04 -32.76
N PRO A 697 -14.14 -20.74 -33.81
CA PRO A 697 -13.55 -20.11 -34.99
C PRO A 697 -14.52 -19.13 -35.66
N LEU A 698 -14.02 -17.95 -36.01
CA LEU A 698 -14.77 -16.94 -36.74
C LEU A 698 -14.64 -17.16 -38.24
N SER A 699 -15.64 -16.70 -39.00
CA SER A 699 -15.60 -16.68 -40.45
C SER A 699 -15.96 -15.29 -40.95
N ASN A 700 -15.36 -14.89 -42.07
CA ASN A 700 -15.63 -13.60 -42.70
C ASN A 700 -17.14 -13.45 -42.97
N SER A 701 -17.71 -12.33 -42.52
CA SER A 701 -19.13 -11.98 -42.60
C SER A 701 -19.29 -10.45 -42.64
N SER A 702 -20.53 -9.95 -42.65
CA SER A 702 -20.77 -8.50 -42.48
C SER A 702 -20.35 -7.97 -41.11
N LYS A 703 -20.23 -8.86 -40.10
CA LYS A 703 -19.86 -8.53 -38.71
C LYS A 703 -18.36 -8.63 -38.46
N PHE A 704 -17.72 -9.67 -38.99
CA PHE A 704 -16.30 -9.98 -38.79
C PHE A 704 -15.56 -9.97 -40.13
N LEU A 705 -14.50 -9.18 -40.27
CA LEU A 705 -13.67 -9.08 -41.49
C LEU A 705 -12.21 -9.41 -41.16
N GLY A 706 -11.51 -10.08 -42.10
CA GLY A 706 -10.11 -10.44 -41.94
C GLY A 706 -9.85 -11.62 -40.99
N THR A 707 -10.83 -12.51 -40.79
CA THR A 707 -10.75 -13.65 -39.85
C THR A 707 -9.62 -14.64 -40.11
N ASP A 708 -9.05 -14.61 -41.32
CA ASP A 708 -7.95 -15.43 -41.83
C ASP A 708 -6.66 -14.61 -42.08
N THR A 709 -6.62 -13.38 -41.57
CA THR A 709 -5.49 -12.46 -41.73
C THR A 709 -4.92 -12.06 -40.36
N LYS A 710 -3.81 -11.31 -40.37
CA LYS A 710 -3.21 -10.78 -39.14
C LYS A 710 -4.04 -9.71 -38.42
N ARG A 711 -5.12 -9.21 -39.04
CA ARG A 711 -6.00 -8.18 -38.48
C ARG A 711 -7.46 -8.59 -38.58
N LEU A 712 -8.13 -8.70 -37.43
CA LEU A 712 -9.57 -8.92 -37.32
C LEU A 712 -10.27 -7.58 -37.10
N GLU A 713 -11.19 -7.22 -37.97
CA GLU A 713 -12.09 -6.07 -37.78
C GLU A 713 -13.50 -6.55 -37.39
N ILE A 714 -14.07 -5.94 -36.36
CA ILE A 714 -15.41 -6.21 -35.85
C ILE A 714 -16.25 -4.96 -36.09
N LYS A 715 -17.29 -5.08 -36.93
CA LYS A 715 -18.17 -3.99 -37.32
C LYS A 715 -19.31 -3.79 -36.33
N ASN A 716 -19.73 -2.55 -36.09
CA ASN A 716 -20.96 -2.20 -35.34
C ASN A 716 -21.10 -3.00 -34.01
N ILE A 717 -20.10 -2.88 -33.12
CA ILE A 717 -20.00 -3.65 -31.86
C ILE A 717 -21.23 -3.45 -30.96
N SER A 718 -21.60 -4.48 -30.21
CA SER A 718 -22.71 -4.49 -29.25
C SER A 718 -22.30 -5.22 -27.97
N ILE A 719 -23.12 -5.13 -26.91
CA ILE A 719 -22.81 -5.83 -25.65
C ILE A 719 -22.76 -7.36 -25.80
N LEU A 720 -23.35 -7.92 -26.86
CA LEU A 720 -23.30 -9.36 -27.16
C LEU A 720 -21.98 -9.79 -27.79
N ASP A 721 -21.17 -8.83 -28.25
CA ASP A 721 -19.83 -9.08 -28.79
C ASP A 721 -18.75 -9.02 -27.70
N VAL A 722 -19.11 -8.71 -26.45
CA VAL A 722 -18.20 -8.74 -25.29
C VAL A 722 -17.80 -10.19 -25.04
N GLU A 723 -16.58 -10.51 -25.46
CA GLU A 723 -16.02 -11.85 -25.42
C GLU A 723 -14.48 -11.75 -25.47
N PHE A 724 -13.81 -12.86 -25.20
CA PHE A 724 -12.38 -12.99 -25.43
C PHE A 724 -12.08 -13.38 -26.88
N TYR A 725 -11.22 -12.62 -27.54
CA TYR A 725 -10.76 -12.90 -28.89
C TYR A 725 -9.33 -13.45 -28.87
N SER A 726 -9.06 -14.43 -29.72
CA SER A 726 -7.72 -14.96 -29.94
C SER A 726 -7.52 -15.40 -31.38
N VAL A 727 -6.27 -15.54 -31.81
CA VAL A 727 -5.91 -16.03 -33.15
C VAL A 727 -5.02 -17.25 -33.05
N ILE A 728 -5.30 -18.25 -33.89
CA ILE A 728 -4.40 -19.38 -34.15
C ILE A 728 -3.55 -19.00 -35.35
N VAL A 729 -2.23 -19.07 -35.20
CA VAL A 729 -1.30 -18.92 -36.33
C VAL A 729 -0.74 -20.29 -36.66
N THR A 730 -1.10 -20.80 -37.83
CA THR A 730 -0.55 -22.03 -38.42
C THR A 730 0.56 -21.69 -39.42
N GLY A 731 1.41 -22.65 -39.75
CA GLY A 731 2.41 -22.48 -40.81
C GLY A 731 2.85 -23.80 -41.42
N GLY A 732 3.78 -23.74 -42.37
CA GLY A 732 4.33 -24.92 -43.05
C GLY A 732 5.10 -25.87 -42.13
N CYS A 733 5.48 -25.41 -40.94
CA CYS A 733 6.03 -26.22 -39.86
C CYS A 733 5.10 -26.24 -38.65
N ALA A 734 4.91 -27.42 -38.04
CA ALA A 734 4.18 -27.59 -36.79
C ALA A 734 5.13 -27.48 -35.58
N PRO A 735 4.65 -27.08 -34.38
CA PRO A 735 3.26 -26.81 -34.01
C PRO A 735 2.79 -25.40 -34.40
N LYS A 736 1.47 -25.22 -34.38
CA LYS A 736 0.82 -23.91 -34.49
C LYS A 736 0.97 -23.10 -33.19
N ASP A 737 0.94 -21.78 -33.30
CA ASP A 737 0.95 -20.86 -32.16
C ASP A 737 -0.46 -20.29 -31.89
N THR A 738 -0.73 -19.84 -30.68
CA THR A 738 -2.02 -19.26 -30.28
C THR A 738 -1.79 -18.03 -29.42
N SER A 739 -2.42 -16.92 -29.81
CA SER A 739 -2.28 -15.65 -29.08
C SER A 739 -2.80 -15.74 -27.65
N ASN A 740 -2.42 -14.77 -26.83
CA ASN A 740 -3.16 -14.48 -25.61
C ASN A 740 -4.64 -14.13 -25.92
N LEU A 741 -5.46 -14.08 -24.86
CA LEU A 741 -6.83 -13.60 -24.95
C LEU A 741 -6.83 -12.06 -24.94
N ALA A 742 -7.35 -11.44 -25.99
CA ALA A 742 -7.66 -10.03 -26.04
C ALA A 742 -9.14 -9.81 -25.66
N ILE A 743 -9.39 -8.86 -24.77
CA ILE A 743 -10.73 -8.56 -24.26
C ILE A 743 -11.34 -7.44 -25.10
N LEU A 744 -12.61 -7.60 -25.50
CA LEU A 744 -13.45 -6.51 -25.99
C LEU A 744 -14.43 -6.09 -24.89
N GLU A 745 -14.28 -4.88 -24.37
CA GLU A 745 -15.27 -4.23 -23.51
C GLU A 745 -16.05 -3.19 -24.34
N VAL A 746 -17.37 -3.13 -24.17
CA VAL A 746 -18.26 -2.21 -24.90
C VAL A 746 -19.02 -1.37 -23.90
N ASP A 747 -18.93 -0.04 -24.06
CA ASP A 747 -19.71 0.91 -23.28
C ASP A 747 -21.04 1.22 -23.99
N VAL A 748 -22.13 1.18 -23.24
CA VAL A 748 -23.46 1.58 -23.73
C VAL A 748 -23.76 3.02 -23.30
N ALA A 749 -24.47 3.76 -24.14
CA ALA A 749 -24.95 5.09 -23.79
C ALA A 749 -25.97 5.00 -22.63
N PRO A 750 -25.99 5.98 -21.70
CA PRO A 750 -27.03 6.05 -20.68
C PRO A 750 -28.43 6.05 -21.31
N ILE A 751 -29.42 5.47 -20.63
CA ILE A 751 -30.82 5.51 -21.05
C ILE A 751 -31.61 6.32 -20.04
N ILE A 752 -32.33 7.36 -20.48
CA ILE A 752 -33.25 8.08 -19.59
C ILE A 752 -34.51 7.23 -19.37
N LEU A 753 -34.62 6.63 -18.18
CA LEU A 753 -35.79 5.83 -17.77
C LEU A 753 -36.97 6.71 -17.34
N ARG A 754 -36.67 7.85 -16.71
CA ARG A 754 -37.67 8.81 -16.26
C ARG A 754 -37.20 10.21 -16.57
N HIS A 755 -37.87 10.78 -17.54
CA HIS A 755 -37.88 12.19 -17.84
C HIS A 755 -38.42 13.03 -16.68
N PRO A 756 -37.99 14.30 -16.52
CA PRO A 756 -38.65 15.25 -15.63
C PRO A 756 -40.16 15.24 -15.88
N ARG A 757 -40.92 14.75 -14.90
CA ARG A 757 -42.38 14.57 -14.95
C ARG A 757 -43.05 15.93 -14.79
N ASP A 758 -43.24 16.64 -15.90
CA ASP A 758 -44.23 17.70 -16.07
C ASP A 758 -44.10 18.95 -15.18
N THR A 759 -44.89 19.97 -15.55
CA THR A 759 -44.77 21.35 -15.06
C THR A 759 -44.80 21.47 -13.54
N ALA A 760 -43.73 21.99 -12.95
CA ALA A 760 -43.70 22.39 -11.55
C ALA A 760 -44.29 23.81 -11.41
N GLU A 761 -45.59 23.91 -11.17
CA GLU A 761 -46.26 25.18 -10.87
C GLU A 761 -46.27 25.42 -9.35
N VAL A 762 -45.56 26.46 -8.91
CA VAL A 762 -45.36 26.76 -7.49
C VAL A 762 -45.40 28.26 -7.22
N CYS A 763 -45.67 28.62 -5.96
CA CYS A 763 -45.68 30.02 -5.53
C CYS A 763 -44.26 30.54 -5.30
N GLU A 764 -44.04 31.81 -5.60
CA GLU A 764 -42.80 32.51 -5.26
C GLU A 764 -42.45 32.35 -3.77
N ASN A 765 -41.17 32.13 -3.46
CA ASN A 765 -40.61 31.82 -2.14
C ASN A 765 -40.92 30.42 -1.57
N SER A 766 -41.56 29.53 -2.33
CA SER A 766 -41.68 28.10 -1.97
C SER A 766 -40.49 27.27 -2.48
N SER A 767 -40.52 25.95 -2.25
CA SER A 767 -39.50 25.01 -2.71
C SER A 767 -40.09 23.97 -3.67
N THR A 768 -39.35 23.60 -4.71
CA THR A 768 -39.72 22.54 -5.67
C THR A 768 -38.49 21.83 -6.23
N SER A 769 -38.67 20.73 -6.95
CA SER A 769 -37.57 20.00 -7.57
C SER A 769 -37.95 19.36 -8.91
N LEU A 770 -37.00 19.30 -9.83
CA LEU A 770 -37.05 18.45 -11.02
C LEU A 770 -36.16 17.23 -10.81
N ASN A 771 -36.54 16.08 -11.36
CA ASN A 771 -35.72 14.88 -11.27
C ASN A 771 -35.66 14.12 -12.59
N VAL A 772 -34.52 13.50 -12.83
CA VAL A 772 -34.31 12.57 -13.94
C VAL A 772 -33.88 11.23 -13.35
N LEU A 773 -34.36 10.13 -13.93
CA LEU A 773 -33.85 8.80 -13.66
C LEU A 773 -33.27 8.26 -14.95
N ALA A 774 -32.04 7.77 -14.87
CA ALA A 774 -31.34 7.16 -15.98
C ALA A 774 -30.78 5.81 -15.55
N ASP A 775 -30.68 4.89 -16.50
CA ASP A 775 -30.02 3.60 -16.37
C ASP A 775 -28.67 3.65 -17.08
N GLY A 776 -27.70 2.92 -16.54
CA GLY A 776 -26.32 2.89 -17.02
C GLY A 776 -25.29 2.94 -15.89
N ALA A 777 -24.05 2.58 -16.20
CA ALA A 777 -22.94 2.63 -15.27
C ALA A 777 -22.26 4.02 -15.31
N ASN A 778 -21.68 4.45 -14.17
CA ASN A 778 -20.90 5.69 -14.06
C ASN A 778 -21.61 6.96 -14.55
N LEU A 779 -22.87 7.14 -14.14
CA LEU A 779 -23.70 8.26 -14.63
C LEU A 779 -23.28 9.63 -14.07
N GLY A 780 -22.87 10.54 -14.96
CA GLY A 780 -22.75 11.98 -14.71
C GLY A 780 -24.06 12.69 -15.08
N TYR A 781 -24.42 13.74 -14.33
CA TYR A 781 -25.63 14.54 -14.60
C TYR A 781 -25.26 16.01 -14.75
N THR A 782 -25.84 16.70 -15.72
CA THR A 782 -25.68 18.14 -15.91
C THR A 782 -27.02 18.77 -16.29
N TRP A 783 -27.59 19.57 -15.39
CA TRP A 783 -28.80 20.35 -15.66
C TRP A 783 -28.47 21.63 -16.41
N LYS A 784 -29.32 21.96 -17.39
CA LYS A 784 -29.21 23.15 -18.23
C LYS A 784 -30.58 23.82 -18.36
N ARG A 785 -30.56 25.16 -18.47
CA ARG A 785 -31.74 25.96 -18.79
C ARG A 785 -31.84 26.15 -20.31
N VAL A 786 -33.03 25.98 -20.86
CA VAL A 786 -33.28 26.21 -22.29
C VAL A 786 -32.98 27.68 -22.61
N GLY A 787 -32.17 27.93 -23.64
CA GLY A 787 -31.69 29.27 -23.99
C GLY A 787 -30.41 29.72 -23.27
N GLY A 788 -29.84 28.89 -22.38
CA GLY A 788 -28.49 29.09 -21.81
C GLY A 788 -28.38 30.15 -20.71
N ALA A 789 -29.49 30.63 -20.16
CA ALA A 789 -29.46 31.56 -19.03
C ALA A 789 -28.86 30.88 -17.77
N PRO A 790 -28.05 31.61 -16.97
CA PRO A 790 -27.45 31.04 -15.77
C PRO A 790 -28.50 30.71 -14.71
N PHE A 791 -28.18 29.76 -13.83
CA PHE A 791 -28.99 29.44 -12.66
C PHE A 791 -28.89 30.58 -11.63
N GLY A 792 -30.04 30.94 -11.03
CA GLY A 792 -30.10 31.87 -9.91
C GLY A 792 -29.65 31.24 -8.59
N GLY A 793 -29.53 32.04 -7.53
CA GLY A 793 -29.07 31.57 -6.20
C GLY A 793 -30.04 30.63 -5.45
N SER A 794 -31.24 30.43 -5.99
CA SER A 794 -32.27 29.51 -5.48
C SER A 794 -32.05 28.06 -5.92
N ALA A 795 -31.26 27.81 -6.97
CA ALA A 795 -31.07 26.48 -7.57
C ALA A 795 -29.84 25.74 -7.00
N THR A 796 -30.01 24.47 -6.65
CA THR A 796 -28.94 23.58 -6.14
C THR A 796 -29.06 22.19 -6.77
N GLY A 797 -27.99 21.39 -6.73
CA GLY A 797 -28.01 20.03 -7.30
C GLY A 797 -27.85 19.96 -8.83
N ILE A 798 -27.33 21.01 -9.48
CA ILE A 798 -27.16 21.14 -10.94
C ILE A 798 -26.38 19.96 -11.57
N ASN A 799 -25.47 19.33 -10.83
CA ASN A 799 -24.70 18.17 -11.30
C ASN A 799 -25.16 16.84 -10.69
N THR A 800 -26.42 16.76 -10.29
CA THR A 800 -27.02 15.57 -9.67
C THR A 800 -28.30 15.20 -10.39
N ARG A 801 -28.84 14.00 -10.12
CA ARG A 801 -30.11 13.56 -10.71
C ARG A 801 -31.33 14.40 -10.31
N ILE A 802 -31.21 15.29 -9.32
CA ILE A 802 -32.28 16.16 -8.81
C ILE A 802 -31.81 17.62 -8.85
N LEU A 803 -32.56 18.47 -9.55
CA LEU A 803 -32.39 19.92 -9.50
C LEU A 803 -33.40 20.47 -8.49
N GLU A 804 -32.92 21.06 -7.39
CA GLU A 804 -33.75 21.59 -6.31
C GLU A 804 -33.77 23.13 -6.34
N PHE A 805 -34.96 23.71 -6.22
CA PHE A 805 -35.16 25.14 -6.04
C PHE A 805 -35.65 25.41 -4.61
N ASN A 806 -34.89 26.19 -3.85
CA ASN A 806 -35.26 26.67 -2.52
C ASN A 806 -35.53 28.17 -2.58
N PHE A 807 -36.69 28.61 -2.04
CA PHE A 807 -37.15 30.00 -2.13
C PHE A 807 -37.20 30.51 -3.58
N ILE A 808 -37.91 29.78 -4.43
CA ILE A 808 -37.94 30.02 -5.89
C ILE A 808 -38.44 31.44 -6.22
N GLN A 809 -37.78 32.11 -7.17
CA GLN A 809 -38.08 33.48 -7.59
C GLN A 809 -38.74 33.50 -8.98
N LEU A 810 -39.44 34.58 -9.33
CA LEU A 810 -40.05 34.74 -10.67
C LEU A 810 -39.03 34.58 -11.82
N THR A 811 -37.76 34.92 -11.58
CA THR A 811 -36.66 34.78 -12.55
C THR A 811 -36.27 33.32 -12.84
N ASP A 812 -36.70 32.37 -12.00
CA ASP A 812 -36.40 30.95 -12.15
C ASP A 812 -37.43 30.23 -13.03
N ALA A 813 -38.51 30.91 -13.43
CA ALA A 813 -39.49 30.36 -14.36
C ALA A 813 -38.86 30.06 -15.73
N GLY A 814 -39.10 28.87 -16.28
CA GLY A 814 -38.54 28.47 -17.56
C GLY A 814 -38.45 26.96 -17.74
N GLU A 815 -37.84 26.56 -18.86
CA GLU A 815 -37.64 25.16 -19.20
C GLU A 815 -36.22 24.70 -18.87
N TYR A 816 -36.10 23.48 -18.34
CA TYR A 816 -34.86 22.87 -17.91
C TYR A 816 -34.75 21.45 -18.44
N TYR A 817 -33.55 21.04 -18.85
CA TYR A 817 -33.26 19.66 -19.26
C TYR A 817 -31.97 19.17 -18.60
N CYS A 818 -31.81 17.86 -18.49
CA CYS A 818 -30.62 17.24 -17.96
C CYS A 818 -29.91 16.45 -19.06
N GLU A 819 -28.62 16.67 -19.21
CA GLU A 819 -27.73 15.76 -19.94
C GLU A 819 -27.18 14.74 -18.95
N VAL A 820 -27.22 13.46 -19.33
CA VAL A 820 -26.68 12.35 -18.55
C VAL A 820 -25.59 11.69 -19.36
N ASP A 821 -24.38 11.62 -18.83
CA ASP A 821 -23.25 10.97 -19.47
C ASP A 821 -22.80 9.72 -18.69
N ASN A 822 -22.01 8.84 -19.32
CA ASN A 822 -21.41 7.66 -18.69
C ASN A 822 -19.92 7.85 -18.33
N GLY A 823 -19.41 9.08 -18.32
CA GLY A 823 -18.03 9.40 -17.96
C GLY A 823 -16.94 8.84 -18.89
N VAL A 824 -17.28 8.32 -20.06
CA VAL A 824 -16.34 7.73 -21.02
C VAL A 824 -15.42 8.79 -21.63
N THR A 825 -14.10 8.55 -21.66
CA THR A 825 -13.11 9.43 -22.30
C THR A 825 -12.57 8.79 -23.58
N PRO A 826 -12.29 9.55 -24.66
CA PRO A 826 -12.29 11.01 -24.77
C PRO A 826 -13.64 11.63 -25.14
N VAL A 827 -14.64 10.82 -25.53
CA VAL A 827 -15.97 11.30 -25.92
C VAL A 827 -17.02 10.58 -25.07
N PRO A 828 -17.62 11.25 -24.07
CA PRO A 828 -18.67 10.64 -23.26
C PRO A 828 -19.94 10.47 -24.11
N ALA A 829 -20.62 9.32 -23.98
CA ALA A 829 -21.95 9.18 -24.57
C ALA A 829 -22.96 9.92 -23.70
N ILE A 830 -23.71 10.84 -24.31
CA ILE A 830 -24.67 11.71 -23.63
C ILE A 830 -26.09 11.32 -24.04
N ALA A 831 -26.95 11.12 -23.05
CA ALA A 831 -28.39 11.05 -23.21
C ALA A 831 -29.03 12.33 -22.65
N THR A 832 -29.86 12.97 -23.46
CA THR A 832 -30.52 14.23 -23.08
C THR A 832 -31.97 13.96 -22.69
N SER A 833 -32.39 14.45 -21.52
CA SER A 833 -33.81 14.43 -21.15
C SER A 833 -34.63 15.38 -22.02
N ASN A 834 -35.95 15.18 -22.07
CA ASN A 834 -36.88 16.23 -22.45
C ASN A 834 -36.82 17.43 -21.47
N ASN A 835 -37.51 18.51 -21.84
CA ASN A 835 -37.62 19.71 -21.02
C ASN A 835 -38.68 19.53 -19.93
N GLY A 836 -38.34 19.85 -18.68
CA GLY A 836 -39.28 20.11 -17.59
C GLY A 836 -39.57 21.61 -17.48
N LEU A 837 -40.84 21.99 -17.38
CA LEU A 837 -41.27 23.38 -17.24
C LEU A 837 -41.43 23.76 -15.77
N VAL A 838 -40.90 24.90 -15.35
CA VAL A 838 -41.12 25.48 -14.02
C VAL A 838 -41.92 26.77 -14.19
N ILE A 839 -43.10 26.83 -13.58
CA ILE A 839 -43.96 28.01 -13.54
C ILE A 839 -43.93 28.56 -12.12
N VAL A 840 -43.59 29.85 -11.99
CA VAL A 840 -43.58 30.53 -10.70
C VAL A 840 -44.71 31.56 -10.69
N ASN A 841 -45.68 31.36 -9.81
CA ASN A 841 -46.78 32.29 -9.60
C ASN A 841 -46.40 33.31 -8.52
N PRO A 842 -46.61 34.63 -8.75
CA PRO A 842 -46.30 35.65 -7.75
C PRO A 842 -47.17 35.46 -6.50
N THR A 843 -46.58 35.62 -5.33
CA THR A 843 -47.35 35.59 -4.08
C THR A 843 -48.22 36.86 -3.99
N PRO A 844 -49.54 36.76 -3.78
CA PRO A 844 -50.38 37.95 -3.74
C PRO A 844 -50.03 38.85 -2.55
N GLY A 845 -50.00 40.16 -2.79
CA GLY A 845 -49.80 41.15 -1.73
C GLY A 845 -50.91 41.11 -0.66
N GLN A 846 -50.66 41.74 0.48
CA GLN A 846 -51.63 41.84 1.57
C GLN A 846 -52.88 42.62 1.11
N PRO A 847 -54.09 42.02 1.13
CA PRO A 847 -55.31 42.72 0.74
C PRO A 847 -55.76 43.70 1.82
N SER A 848 -56.71 44.57 1.49
CA SER A 848 -57.41 45.45 2.44
C SER A 848 -58.93 45.24 2.35
N VAL A 849 -59.64 45.49 3.45
CA VAL A 849 -61.10 45.38 3.53
C VAL A 849 -61.72 46.78 3.46
N THR A 850 -62.71 46.96 2.58
CA THR A 850 -63.50 48.20 2.44
C THR A 850 -64.97 47.93 2.77
N LYS A 851 -65.66 48.91 3.36
CA LYS A 851 -67.06 48.79 3.78
C LYS A 851 -68.01 49.70 2.99
N PHE A 852 -69.16 49.14 2.59
CA PHE A 852 -70.28 49.87 1.97
C PHE A 852 -71.61 49.43 2.61
N GLY A 853 -72.10 50.16 3.61
CA GLY A 853 -73.28 49.72 4.37
C GLY A 853 -72.98 48.40 5.10
N SER A 854 -73.74 47.34 4.78
CA SER A 854 -73.54 45.98 5.30
C SER A 854 -72.62 45.09 4.44
N LEU A 855 -72.10 45.60 3.32
CA LEU A 855 -71.19 44.89 2.45
C LEU A 855 -69.73 45.16 2.85
N LEU A 856 -68.95 44.11 3.09
CA LEU A 856 -67.49 44.17 3.16
C LEU A 856 -66.89 43.63 1.87
N GLN A 857 -65.84 44.25 1.36
CA GLN A 857 -65.21 43.87 0.11
C GLN A 857 -63.68 43.90 0.18
N SER A 858 -63.03 42.84 -0.30
CA SER A 858 -61.58 42.78 -0.48
C SER A 858 -61.12 43.65 -1.65
N SER A 859 -60.05 44.41 -1.46
CA SER A 859 -59.42 45.21 -2.50
C SER A 859 -58.75 44.35 -3.58
N ALA A 860 -58.18 43.21 -3.21
CA ALA A 860 -57.56 42.28 -4.15
C ALA A 860 -58.61 41.47 -4.94
N ILE A 861 -58.32 41.23 -6.22
CA ILE A 861 -59.14 40.42 -7.14
C ILE A 861 -58.43 39.10 -7.40
N CYS A 862 -58.95 38.02 -6.85
CA CYS A 862 -58.41 36.67 -6.97
C CYS A 862 -59.52 35.62 -7.03
N ASP A 863 -59.11 34.37 -7.19
CA ASP A 863 -59.98 33.22 -7.43
C ASP A 863 -60.76 32.84 -6.17
N GLU A 864 -60.14 32.90 -4.98
CA GLU A 864 -60.80 32.55 -3.72
C GLU A 864 -60.50 33.56 -2.58
N TYR A 865 -61.41 33.61 -1.61
CA TYR A 865 -61.35 34.52 -0.46
C TYR A 865 -61.62 33.76 0.83
N MET A 866 -60.80 34.02 1.84
CA MET A 866 -60.96 33.48 3.17
C MET A 866 -61.20 34.62 4.15
N TRP A 867 -62.42 34.75 4.65
CA TRP A 867 -62.79 35.78 5.61
C TRP A 867 -62.64 35.31 7.05
N PHE A 868 -62.22 36.20 7.92
CA PHE A 868 -62.03 35.97 9.35
C PHE A 868 -62.83 37.01 10.14
N TYR A 869 -63.56 36.56 11.15
CA TYR A 869 -64.29 37.40 12.09
C TYR A 869 -63.69 37.23 13.48
N ASN A 870 -63.25 38.35 14.08
CA ASN A 870 -62.49 38.38 15.34
C ASN A 870 -61.36 37.33 15.36
N GLY A 871 -60.60 37.27 14.25
CA GLY A 871 -59.47 36.37 14.05
C GLY A 871 -59.83 34.90 13.71
N ARG A 872 -61.12 34.51 13.72
CA ARG A 872 -61.58 33.14 13.42
C ARG A 872 -62.10 33.02 11.99
N TYR A 873 -61.61 32.02 11.26
CA TYR A 873 -62.02 31.75 9.88
C TYR A 873 -63.52 31.45 9.78
N GLN A 874 -64.17 32.05 8.78
CA GLN A 874 -65.59 31.89 8.51
C GLN A 874 -65.81 31.24 7.15
N PRO A 875 -66.05 29.91 7.10
CA PRO A 875 -66.17 29.17 5.83
C PRO A 875 -67.43 29.52 5.03
N ALA A 876 -68.42 30.18 5.64
CA ALA A 876 -69.63 30.64 4.96
C ALA A 876 -69.41 31.87 4.06
N PHE A 877 -68.26 32.55 4.19
CA PHE A 877 -67.92 33.77 3.48
C PHE A 877 -66.72 33.50 2.56
N THR A 878 -66.99 33.29 1.26
CA THR A 878 -65.97 32.87 0.27
C THR A 878 -65.86 33.78 -0.95
N THR A 879 -66.71 34.81 -1.04
CA THR A 879 -66.75 35.74 -2.16
C THR A 879 -65.90 36.99 -1.91
N ARG A 880 -65.54 37.69 -2.99
CA ARG A 880 -64.79 38.96 -2.91
C ARG A 880 -65.48 40.01 -2.05
N ALA A 881 -66.81 40.05 -2.13
CA ALA A 881 -67.65 40.91 -1.33
C ALA A 881 -68.67 40.06 -0.57
N ILE A 882 -68.84 40.34 0.71
CA ILE A 882 -69.70 39.58 1.62
C ILE A 882 -70.67 40.53 2.32
N ASN A 883 -71.92 40.11 2.48
CA ASN A 883 -72.89 40.83 3.31
C ASN A 883 -72.78 40.30 4.73
N VAL A 884 -72.44 41.19 5.67
CA VAL A 884 -72.29 40.85 7.08
C VAL A 884 -73.63 41.01 7.79
N PRO A 885 -74.15 39.97 8.48
CA PRO A 885 -75.37 40.09 9.26
C PRO A 885 -75.27 41.16 10.35
N ASP A 886 -76.39 41.82 10.64
CA ASP A 886 -76.45 42.90 11.62
C ASP A 886 -76.01 42.49 13.04
N SER A 887 -76.03 41.19 13.35
CA SER A 887 -75.60 40.62 14.62
C SER A 887 -74.09 40.35 14.72
N MET A 888 -73.30 40.57 13.67
CA MET A 888 -71.87 40.23 13.59
C MET A 888 -70.97 41.48 13.52
N GLU A 889 -71.15 42.38 14.49
CA GLU A 889 -70.27 43.53 14.69
C GLU A 889 -68.92 43.09 15.30
N GLY A 890 -67.82 43.67 14.82
CA GLY A 890 -66.47 43.30 15.23
C GLY A 890 -65.44 43.41 14.10
N ASP A 891 -64.27 42.84 14.32
CA ASP A 891 -63.13 42.96 13.41
C ASP A 891 -63.19 41.91 12.30
N TRP A 892 -63.05 42.38 11.06
CA TRP A 892 -63.05 41.53 9.87
C TRP A 892 -61.71 41.62 9.13
N GLU A 893 -61.16 40.46 8.79
CA GLU A 893 -59.94 40.32 7.97
C GLU A 893 -60.21 39.40 6.77
N VAL A 894 -59.40 39.50 5.72
CA VAL A 894 -59.47 38.61 4.55
C VAL A 894 -58.08 38.14 4.12
N ARG A 895 -57.98 36.89 3.66
CA ARG A 895 -56.89 36.40 2.79
C ARG A 895 -57.45 36.11 1.42
N VAL A 896 -56.63 36.30 0.39
CA VAL A 896 -56.96 35.91 -0.98
C VAL A 896 -56.07 34.78 -1.44
N ILE A 897 -56.61 33.91 -2.29
CA ILE A 897 -55.87 32.85 -2.95
C ILE A 897 -55.96 33.12 -4.46
N CYS A 898 -54.81 33.37 -5.09
CA CYS A 898 -54.73 33.70 -6.51
C CYS A 898 -53.83 32.66 -7.17
N LYS A 899 -54.37 31.90 -8.14
CA LYS A 899 -53.68 30.77 -8.79
C LYS A 899 -53.05 29.79 -7.78
N GLY A 900 -53.78 29.49 -6.70
CA GLY A 900 -53.32 28.60 -5.63
C GLY A 900 -52.35 29.21 -4.60
N CYS A 901 -51.90 30.46 -4.79
CA CYS A 901 -51.00 31.15 -3.87
C CYS A 901 -51.74 32.01 -2.85
N VAL A 902 -51.42 31.83 -1.57
CA VAL A 902 -52.14 32.44 -0.44
C VAL A 902 -51.48 33.76 0.00
N SER A 903 -52.27 34.83 0.12
CA SER A 903 -51.80 36.11 0.63
C SER A 903 -51.60 36.12 2.16
N PRO A 904 -50.82 37.08 2.70
CA PRO A 904 -50.95 37.49 4.11
C PRO A 904 -52.40 37.92 4.46
N ARG A 905 -52.78 37.94 5.75
CA ARG A 905 -54.08 38.49 6.19
C ARG A 905 -54.11 40.00 6.01
N SER A 906 -55.24 40.57 5.60
CA SER A 906 -55.46 42.01 5.68
C SER A 906 -55.31 42.53 7.11
N GLU A 907 -55.06 43.83 7.26
CA GLU A 907 -55.29 44.49 8.54
C GLU A 907 -56.78 44.36 8.95
N PRO A 908 -57.10 44.27 10.24
CA PRO A 908 -58.48 44.16 10.71
C PRO A 908 -59.29 45.44 10.44
N LEU A 909 -60.49 45.30 9.87
CA LEU A 909 -61.47 46.37 9.73
C LEU A 909 -62.62 46.20 10.72
N ALA A 910 -62.83 47.19 11.59
CA ALA A 910 -63.95 47.20 12.52
C ALA A 910 -65.29 47.52 11.81
N TYR A 911 -66.29 46.63 11.93
CA TYR A 911 -67.62 46.78 11.35
C TYR A 911 -68.70 47.05 12.41
N PHE A 912 -69.37 48.21 12.31
CA PHE A 912 -70.53 48.61 13.13
C PHE A 912 -71.68 49.19 12.27
N LEU A 913 -72.95 48.88 12.53
CA LEU A 913 -74.07 49.51 11.81
C LEU A 913 -74.23 50.98 12.23
N SER A 914 -74.24 51.91 11.26
CA SER A 914 -74.55 53.31 11.57
C SER A 914 -76.03 53.46 11.93
N ALA A 915 -76.29 54.12 13.05
CA ALA A 915 -77.59 54.31 13.68
C ALA A 915 -78.71 54.86 12.77
N GLN A 916 -79.94 54.48 13.15
CA GLN A 916 -81.23 54.76 12.55
C GLN A 916 -81.50 56.22 12.13
N ASN A 917 -82.35 56.35 11.09
CA ASN A 917 -83.07 57.55 10.67
C ASN A 917 -83.61 58.37 11.87
N VAL A 918 -82.97 59.49 12.18
CA VAL A 918 -83.60 60.57 12.94
C VAL A 918 -83.98 61.67 11.95
N HIS A 919 -85.25 62.07 11.96
CA HIS A 919 -85.71 63.26 11.25
C HIS A 919 -85.06 64.49 11.88
N PHE A 920 -84.04 65.04 11.22
CA PHE A 920 -83.40 66.27 11.68
C PHE A 920 -84.12 67.49 11.10
N LEU A 921 -84.49 68.43 11.98
CA LEU A 921 -84.94 69.76 11.56
C LEU A 921 -83.74 70.61 11.12
N PRO A 922 -83.89 71.48 10.10
CA PRO A 922 -82.77 72.28 9.57
C PRO A 922 -82.30 73.34 10.59
N LEU A 923 -80.98 73.51 10.69
CA LEU A 923 -80.31 74.53 11.51
C LEU A 923 -79.95 75.78 10.71
N GLU A 924 -80.30 76.95 11.22
CA GLU A 924 -79.80 78.22 10.72
C GLU A 924 -78.40 78.50 11.30
N MET A 925 -77.43 78.68 10.41
CA MET A 925 -76.03 78.97 10.79
C MET A 925 -75.45 80.05 9.88
N TYR A 926 -74.76 81.02 10.48
CA TYR A 926 -74.21 82.17 9.76
C TYR A 926 -72.94 82.72 10.45
N PRO A 927 -71.94 83.22 9.68
CA PRO A 927 -71.82 83.11 8.23
C PRO A 927 -71.49 81.68 7.79
N ASN A 928 -71.97 81.28 6.61
CA ASN A 928 -71.66 79.99 6.01
C ASN A 928 -71.42 80.20 4.49
N PRO A 929 -70.15 80.23 4.01
CA PRO A 929 -68.94 79.73 4.67
C PRO A 929 -68.44 80.57 5.87
N ALA A 930 -67.87 79.90 6.87
CA ALA A 930 -67.34 80.47 8.11
C ALA A 930 -65.80 80.48 8.14
N VAL A 931 -65.18 81.44 8.84
CA VAL A 931 -63.71 81.59 8.91
C VAL A 931 -63.17 81.36 10.31
N GLU A 932 -63.47 82.21 11.30
CA GLU A 932 -62.93 82.02 12.67
C GLU A 932 -64.01 81.63 13.68
N SER A 933 -65.26 82.01 13.42
CA SER A 933 -66.42 81.65 14.22
C SER A 933 -67.65 81.44 13.35
N ILE A 934 -68.63 80.69 13.88
CA ILE A 934 -69.95 80.52 13.29
C ILE A 934 -71.01 80.67 14.39
N SER A 935 -72.09 81.40 14.10
CA SER A 935 -73.26 81.48 14.96
C SER A 935 -74.29 80.45 14.55
N ILE A 936 -74.82 79.73 15.53
CA ILE A 936 -75.81 78.66 15.34
C ILE A 936 -77.05 79.00 16.15
N LYS A 937 -78.19 79.17 15.48
CA LYS A 937 -79.48 79.38 16.18
C LYS A 937 -80.06 78.05 16.62
N ILE A 938 -80.46 77.95 17.89
CA ILE A 938 -80.99 76.74 18.51
C ILE A 938 -82.46 77.01 18.91
N PRO A 939 -83.46 76.55 18.13
CA PRO A 939 -84.86 77.03 18.22
C PRO A 939 -85.61 76.78 19.54
N THR A 940 -85.02 76.09 20.52
CA THR A 940 -85.70 75.67 21.77
C THR A 940 -84.78 75.62 23.01
N ALA A 941 -83.56 76.14 22.94
CA ALA A 941 -82.65 76.16 24.09
C ALA A 941 -83.05 77.25 25.09
N THR A 942 -83.30 76.85 26.35
CA THR A 942 -83.58 77.74 27.48
C THR A 942 -82.85 77.21 28.71
N GLY A 943 -82.66 78.03 29.76
CA GLY A 943 -81.96 77.63 30.98
C GLY A 943 -82.46 76.34 31.66
N SER A 944 -83.69 75.89 31.37
CA SER A 944 -84.30 74.66 31.88
C SER A 944 -84.26 73.46 30.92
N ASN A 945 -83.79 73.62 29.69
CA ASN A 945 -83.64 72.53 28.71
C ASN A 945 -82.38 72.77 27.84
N PRO A 946 -81.19 72.39 28.34
CA PRO A 946 -79.94 72.64 27.65
C PRO A 946 -79.75 71.73 26.43
N ALA A 947 -79.17 72.28 25.38
CA ALA A 947 -78.79 71.55 24.19
C ALA A 947 -77.33 71.02 24.25
N GLU A 948 -77.10 69.85 23.67
CA GLU A 948 -75.77 69.33 23.33
C GLU A 948 -75.52 69.53 21.84
N VAL A 949 -74.40 70.18 21.48
CA VAL A 949 -73.96 70.41 20.10
C VAL A 949 -72.73 69.55 19.82
N LYS A 950 -72.80 68.72 18.77
CA LYS A 950 -71.72 67.87 18.27
C LYS A 950 -71.37 68.23 16.84
N ILE A 951 -70.07 68.30 16.54
CA ILE A 951 -69.56 68.56 15.19
C ILE A 951 -68.78 67.36 14.70
N PHE A 952 -69.07 66.94 13.48
CA PHE A 952 -68.44 65.83 12.79
C PHE A 952 -67.79 66.30 11.49
N ASP A 953 -66.66 65.69 11.13
CA ASP A 953 -66.11 65.82 9.78
C ASP A 953 -66.88 64.92 8.78
N LEU A 954 -66.57 65.03 7.48
CA LEU A 954 -67.23 64.23 6.43
C LEU A 954 -66.95 62.72 6.51
N SER A 955 -65.99 62.27 7.30
CA SER A 955 -65.77 60.83 7.57
C SER A 955 -66.67 60.29 8.68
N GLY A 956 -67.44 61.16 9.33
CA GLY A 956 -68.29 60.83 10.48
C GLY A 956 -67.55 60.85 11.82
N LYS A 957 -66.29 61.31 11.85
CA LYS A 957 -65.52 61.43 13.09
C LYS A 957 -65.99 62.63 13.90
N LEU A 958 -66.30 62.43 15.17
CA LEU A 958 -66.64 63.50 16.11
C LEU A 958 -65.40 64.36 16.38
N VAL A 959 -65.47 65.65 16.04
CA VAL A 959 -64.34 66.59 16.16
C VAL A 959 -64.53 67.62 17.28
N LYS A 960 -65.77 67.93 17.67
CA LYS A 960 -66.04 68.88 18.77
C LYS A 960 -67.38 68.56 19.45
N THR A 961 -67.46 68.76 20.77
CA THR A 961 -68.70 68.62 21.54
C THR A 961 -68.82 69.76 22.53
N ILE A 962 -70.00 70.36 22.60
CA ILE A 962 -70.35 71.41 23.54
C ILE A 962 -71.63 70.99 24.24
N ASN A 963 -71.53 70.82 25.56
CA ASN A 963 -72.64 70.40 26.39
C ASN A 963 -73.26 71.62 27.09
N ASN A 964 -74.50 71.45 27.55
CA ASN A 964 -75.19 72.41 28.41
C ASN A 964 -75.40 73.81 27.81
N VAL A 965 -75.70 73.89 26.51
CA VAL A 965 -75.99 75.17 25.85
C VAL A 965 -77.41 75.63 26.19
N THR A 966 -77.51 76.73 26.94
CA THR A 966 -78.79 77.27 27.44
C THR A 966 -79.28 78.50 26.68
N GLU A 967 -78.47 79.06 25.78
CA GLU A 967 -78.77 80.24 24.98
C GLU A 967 -79.40 79.85 23.63
N SER A 968 -80.32 80.67 23.11
CA SER A 968 -81.03 80.41 21.84
C SER A 968 -80.17 80.65 20.60
N GLU A 969 -78.97 81.21 20.76
CA GLU A 969 -77.99 81.41 19.68
C GLU A 969 -76.59 81.22 20.26
N LEU A 970 -75.80 80.34 19.66
CA LEU A 970 -74.46 79.98 20.12
C LEU A 970 -73.42 80.47 19.12
N ALA A 971 -72.57 81.41 19.52
CA ALA A 971 -71.39 81.80 18.77
C ALA A 971 -70.23 80.86 19.09
N MET A 972 -69.76 80.10 18.11
CA MET A 972 -68.73 79.08 18.30
C MET A 972 -67.44 79.43 17.56
N PRO A 973 -66.28 79.48 18.24
CA PRO A 973 -64.98 79.57 17.59
C PRO A 973 -64.62 78.24 16.93
N ILE A 974 -64.24 78.32 15.66
CA ILE A 974 -63.90 77.18 14.78
C ILE A 974 -62.55 77.36 14.08
N GLY A 975 -61.73 78.32 14.53
CA GLY A 975 -60.38 78.56 13.96
C GLY A 975 -59.41 77.38 14.14
N ASP A 976 -59.67 76.52 15.12
CA ASP A 976 -58.95 75.27 15.39
C ASP A 976 -59.32 74.14 14.42
N LEU A 977 -60.44 74.27 13.69
CA LEU A 977 -60.85 73.28 12.70
C LEU A 977 -60.15 73.50 11.35
N SER A 978 -59.72 72.39 10.74
CA SER A 978 -59.15 72.40 9.39
C SER A 978 -60.16 72.87 8.34
N LYS A 979 -59.70 73.45 7.23
CA LYS A 979 -60.59 73.83 6.12
C LYS A 979 -61.35 72.61 5.59
N GLY A 980 -62.66 72.72 5.42
CA GLY A 980 -63.50 71.60 5.03
C GLY A 980 -64.99 71.78 5.37
N MET A 981 -65.81 70.80 4.99
CA MET A 981 -67.23 70.77 5.33
C MET A 981 -67.45 69.97 6.61
N TYR A 982 -68.29 70.48 7.50
CA TYR A 982 -68.61 69.85 8.78
C TYR A 982 -70.12 69.70 8.93
N VAL A 983 -70.52 68.63 9.60
CA VAL A 983 -71.92 68.37 9.97
C VAL A 983 -72.07 68.66 11.45
N VAL A 984 -73.05 69.48 11.78
CA VAL A 984 -73.43 69.80 13.16
C VAL A 984 -74.69 69.03 13.48
N SER A 985 -74.69 68.33 14.61
CA SER A 985 -75.86 67.72 15.22
C SER A 985 -76.13 68.39 16.55
N ILE A 986 -77.38 68.78 16.79
CA ILE A 986 -77.81 69.32 18.08
C ILE A 986 -78.91 68.43 18.64
N THR A 987 -78.75 68.02 19.89
CA THR A 987 -79.78 67.31 20.64
C THR A 987 -80.27 68.22 21.77
N ASN A 988 -81.58 68.38 21.87
CA ASN A 988 -82.22 69.15 22.94
C ASN A 988 -83.44 68.35 23.43
N GLY A 989 -83.25 67.53 24.47
CA GLY A 989 -84.23 66.53 24.89
C GLY A 989 -84.58 65.57 23.74
N SER A 990 -85.86 65.52 23.37
CA SER A 990 -86.36 64.67 22.27
C SER A 990 -86.17 65.27 20.87
N ASN A 991 -85.78 66.54 20.76
CA ASN A 991 -85.59 67.20 19.46
C ASN A 991 -84.15 67.03 18.98
N GLN A 992 -84.01 66.66 17.70
CA GLN A 992 -82.71 66.60 17.04
C GLN A 992 -82.71 67.51 15.81
N TYR A 993 -81.66 68.31 15.71
CA TYR A 993 -81.42 69.21 14.60
C TYR A 993 -80.12 68.86 13.91
N SER A 994 -80.05 69.09 12.61
CA SER A 994 -78.79 68.98 11.87
C SER A 994 -78.62 70.10 10.87
N GLY A 995 -77.36 70.48 10.68
CA GLY A 995 -76.96 71.49 9.72
C GLY A 995 -75.56 71.18 9.22
N LYS A 996 -75.18 71.78 8.10
CA LYS A 996 -73.81 71.71 7.60
C LYS A 996 -73.24 73.10 7.39
N PHE A 997 -71.98 73.30 7.73
CA PHE A 997 -71.25 74.51 7.40
C PHE A 997 -69.91 74.20 6.75
N VAL A 998 -69.41 75.15 5.98
CA VAL A 998 -68.10 75.07 5.34
C VAL A 998 -67.15 76.01 6.07
N LYS A 999 -66.05 75.44 6.59
CA LYS A 999 -64.90 76.19 7.11
C LYS A 999 -63.95 76.50 5.96
N ASN A 1000 -63.80 77.78 5.66
CA ASN A 1000 -62.88 78.28 4.63
C ASN A 1000 -61.48 78.61 5.14
#